data_AF-A0A6J1PJI8-F1
#
_entry.id   AF-A0A6J1PJI8-F1
#
_cell.length_a   1.000
_cell.length_b   1.000
_cell.length_c   1.000
_cell.angle_alpha   90.00
_cell.angle_beta   90.00
_cell.angle_gamma   90.00
#
_symmetry.space_group_name_H-M   'P 1'
#
loop_
_entity.id
_entity.type
_entity.pdbx_description
1 polymer ?
#
loop_
_entity_poly.entity_id
_entity_poly.type
_entity_poly.pdbx_seq_one_letter_code
_entity_poly.pdbx_strand_id
1 'polypeptide(L)'
;MTIHHVALVALFALLRTRTVSTSDCQWHNAIEFWSNVVCSMEDIKTVNFHDVLESGRSSIVLERCFQAFVYDIARKCETTIVSRIHALDDAENLASFVSNNDIAHIAHRFAKRASSASIWQVTSNDALPSRVRPSAAAGKIRIRSDKTFDGNTWNVHVILAKDIHSFDQIARGDTTFEWNSHDRFIVLITRFPEEQGPSSNESNSRIGNILKTLWSKRKVQKIFVSEATLVNDTVRINRIVRTYNPFVKVNDSVWGKVERTSVKTAEEASSVLSHLIYRRTKNMNGYELKVGYFKQGHTLAEPTKVQSNTHYADYVFKGFDEIVLNTIARDMNFKVEHIHPTDNKSYGYQLPNGTYVGAIGDVVHGRTDVCFASFFVKKYSTNPKEDVDFTACVDFDGLCVVVPKATKIPKGIRIYHFFPLSVWICSMLAHVFTYLIWTGKKSFRATIYRSFLLTAGCPQKLPNTNAERILLSGILLANVTLVGIFSGILYNSFAHDMYYPDIDNLHDLDASGLPISLTSASLADLFDDDDDDDDVDSTSLMQSLRKKMQFGTNSISNAAHYRNVSAFARKSYFPIITEELIDTDGGPLLHLVEECPGKFYLSYLLPKNSILNEKINALISQLNQAGLPSLWSQHIVHTFIVQKWSLAKEKLTRNGNGMDGFVPFNLSDVQSSFYMLLIGLSISTIVFLCEKGWLKVPLLHTKKPNDKCTR
;
A
#
# COMPACT_ATOMS: atom_id res chain seq x y z
N MET A 1 39.54 -11.88 70.30
CA MET A 1 38.41 -11.77 71.25
C MET A 1 37.14 -12.21 70.53
N THR A 2 37.05 -13.51 70.34
CA THR A 2 36.01 -14.26 69.64
C THR A 2 35.39 -15.15 70.72
N ILE A 3 34.05 -15.23 70.78
CA ILE A 3 33.21 -16.29 71.37
C ILE A 3 31.84 -15.73 71.86
N HIS A 4 31.70 -14.43 72.19
CA HIS A 4 30.41 -13.92 72.67
C HIS A 4 29.38 -13.56 71.57
N HIS A 5 29.81 -13.32 70.33
CA HIS A 5 28.89 -12.93 69.24
C HIS A 5 28.23 -14.10 68.49
N VAL A 6 28.72 -15.33 68.65
CA VAL A 6 28.17 -16.50 67.94
C VAL A 6 26.98 -17.10 68.71
N ALA A 7 26.96 -16.98 70.04
CA ALA A 7 25.88 -17.52 70.86
C ALA A 7 24.56 -16.72 70.78
N LEU A 8 24.61 -15.40 70.53
CA LEU A 8 23.41 -14.57 70.46
C LEU A 8 22.67 -14.67 69.11
N VAL A 9 23.38 -15.03 68.03
CA VAL A 9 22.80 -15.20 66.68
C VAL A 9 22.11 -16.56 66.55
N ALA A 10 22.60 -17.58 67.27
CA ALA A 10 21.98 -18.90 67.30
C ALA A 10 20.60 -18.90 68.01
N LEU A 11 20.43 -18.09 69.07
CA LEU A 11 19.16 -18.03 69.80
C LEU A 11 18.04 -17.30 69.04
N PHE A 12 18.38 -16.31 68.20
CA PHE A 12 17.40 -15.64 67.32
C PHE A 12 17.06 -16.45 66.05
N ALA A 13 17.95 -17.37 65.64
CA ALA A 13 17.68 -18.28 64.53
C ALA A 13 16.69 -19.40 64.92
N LEU A 14 16.68 -19.83 66.19
CA LEU A 14 15.76 -20.85 66.70
C LEU A 14 14.34 -20.32 66.99
N LEU A 15 14.14 -19.01 67.07
CA LEU A 15 12.81 -18.38 67.26
C LEU A 15 12.10 -18.01 65.94
N ARG A 16 12.64 -18.40 64.78
CA ARG A 16 11.98 -18.18 63.47
C ARG A 16 11.90 -19.39 62.55
N THR A 17 12.25 -20.57 63.05
CA THR A 17 11.89 -21.84 62.40
C THR A 17 10.49 -22.25 62.86
N ARG A 18 9.46 -21.50 62.46
CA ARG A 18 8.16 -22.13 62.26
C ARG A 18 8.24 -22.79 60.89
N THR A 19 8.42 -24.09 60.94
CA THR A 19 8.14 -25.03 59.86
C THR A 19 6.89 -24.58 59.10
N VAL A 20 6.99 -24.58 57.77
CA VAL A 20 5.87 -24.40 56.85
C VAL A 20 4.82 -25.44 57.23
N SER A 21 3.81 -24.98 57.98
CA SER A 21 2.62 -25.75 58.30
C SER A 21 1.81 -25.84 57.01
N THR A 22 1.32 -27.05 56.74
CA THR A 22 0.47 -27.52 55.65
C THR A 22 -0.89 -26.82 55.52
N SER A 23 -1.00 -25.54 55.91
CA SER A 23 -2.18 -24.68 55.74
C SER A 23 -2.09 -23.71 54.56
N ASP A 24 -0.93 -23.57 53.89
CA ASP A 24 -0.72 -22.64 52.75
C ASP A 24 -1.15 -23.20 51.37
N CYS A 25 -1.78 -24.38 51.29
CA CYS A 25 -2.17 -25.06 50.03
C CYS A 25 -3.42 -24.49 49.31
N GLN A 26 -3.97 -23.37 49.78
CA GLN A 26 -5.35 -22.98 49.47
C GLN A 26 -5.54 -22.12 48.20
N TRP A 27 -4.44 -21.68 47.58
CA TRP A 27 -4.42 -20.89 46.34
C TRP A 27 -3.73 -21.57 45.15
N HIS A 28 -3.00 -22.67 45.39
CA HIS A 28 -2.14 -23.31 44.39
C HIS A 28 -2.92 -23.71 43.13
N ASN A 29 -4.08 -24.35 43.30
CA ASN A 29 -4.91 -24.83 42.19
C ASN A 29 -5.43 -23.71 41.27
N ALA A 30 -5.63 -22.51 41.82
CA ALA A 30 -6.21 -21.38 41.13
C ALA A 30 -5.13 -20.63 40.34
N ILE A 31 -3.97 -20.43 40.96
CA ILE A 31 -2.75 -19.91 40.33
C ILE A 31 -2.28 -20.86 39.23
N GLU A 32 -2.28 -22.17 39.51
CA GLU A 32 -1.92 -23.22 38.55
C GLU A 32 -2.82 -23.22 37.32
N PHE A 33 -4.13 -23.02 37.49
CA PHE A 33 -5.04 -22.94 36.35
C PHE A 33 -4.68 -21.76 35.44
N TRP A 34 -4.58 -20.55 35.98
CA TRP A 34 -4.28 -19.37 35.15
C TRP A 34 -2.84 -19.35 34.64
N SER A 35 -1.88 -19.97 35.33
CA SER A 35 -0.53 -20.14 34.81
C SER A 35 -0.52 -21.09 33.64
N ASN A 36 -1.26 -22.19 33.72
CA ASN A 36 -1.47 -23.09 32.59
C ASN A 36 -2.23 -22.40 31.43
N VAL A 37 -3.16 -21.48 31.71
CA VAL A 37 -3.84 -20.69 30.66
C VAL A 37 -2.85 -19.79 29.94
N VAL A 38 -1.98 -19.08 30.67
CA VAL A 38 -0.94 -18.24 30.06
C VAL A 38 0.06 -19.10 29.29
N CYS A 39 0.54 -20.21 29.87
CA CYS A 39 1.52 -21.09 29.22
C CYS A 39 0.98 -21.90 28.04
N SER A 40 -0.34 -22.07 27.91
CA SER A 40 -0.94 -22.71 26.74
C SER A 40 -1.20 -21.75 25.58
N MET A 41 -0.96 -20.44 25.74
CA MET A 41 -1.01 -19.51 24.61
C MET A 41 0.28 -19.59 23.80
N GLU A 42 0.14 -19.72 22.49
CA GLU A 42 1.25 -19.68 21.54
C GLU A 42 1.81 -18.24 21.40
N ASP A 43 2.94 -18.04 20.71
CA ASP A 43 3.48 -16.73 20.27
C ASP A 43 3.51 -15.56 21.27
N ILE A 44 3.60 -15.85 22.57
CA ILE A 44 3.73 -14.80 23.59
C ILE A 44 5.12 -14.16 23.52
N LYS A 45 5.14 -12.84 23.27
CA LYS A 45 6.36 -12.03 23.32
C LYS A 45 6.79 -11.72 24.74
N THR A 46 5.87 -11.11 25.50
CA THR A 46 6.09 -10.75 26.91
C THR A 46 4.84 -10.98 27.75
N VAL A 47 5.03 -11.41 28.99
CA VAL A 47 3.96 -11.44 30.00
C VAL A 47 4.17 -10.28 30.96
N ASN A 48 3.27 -9.30 30.92
CA ASN A 48 3.25 -8.12 31.79
C ASN A 48 2.35 -8.37 32.99
N PHE A 49 2.91 -8.43 34.18
CA PHE A 49 2.13 -8.50 35.41
C PHE A 49 1.90 -7.12 35.99
N HIS A 50 0.67 -6.84 36.40
CA HIS A 50 0.24 -5.60 37.03
C HIS A 50 -0.39 -5.91 38.38
N ASP A 51 0.33 -5.59 39.45
CA ASP A 51 -0.23 -5.62 40.81
C ASP A 51 -0.68 -4.21 41.21
N VAL A 52 -1.81 -4.13 41.89
CA VAL A 52 -2.44 -2.86 42.31
C VAL A 52 -2.56 -2.88 43.82
N LEU A 53 -1.57 -2.26 44.47
CA LEU A 53 -1.52 -2.19 45.93
C LEU A 53 -2.26 -0.97 46.46
N GLU A 54 -3.23 -1.25 47.32
CA GLU A 54 -3.82 -0.33 48.29
C GLU A 54 -3.32 -0.68 49.70
N SER A 55 -3.15 0.30 50.57
CA SER A 55 -2.64 0.07 51.93
C SER A 55 -3.66 -0.65 52.83
N GLY A 56 -3.37 -1.90 53.23
CA GLY A 56 -4.26 -2.70 54.09
C GLY A 56 -3.77 -4.12 54.39
N ARG A 57 -4.40 -4.85 55.31
CA ARG A 57 -3.99 -6.22 55.73
C ARG A 57 -4.16 -7.27 54.61
N SER A 58 -5.03 -7.00 53.63
CA SER A 58 -5.26 -7.81 52.43
C SER A 58 -4.15 -7.70 51.38
N SER A 59 -3.33 -6.65 51.40
CA SER A 59 -2.28 -6.43 50.40
C SER A 59 -1.11 -7.40 50.55
N ILE A 60 -0.80 -7.83 51.78
CA ILE A 60 0.28 -8.79 52.07
C ILE A 60 -0.06 -10.17 51.49
N VAL A 61 -1.34 -10.55 51.49
CA VAL A 61 -1.80 -11.83 50.93
C VAL A 61 -1.78 -11.77 49.40
N LEU A 62 -2.29 -10.68 48.81
CA LEU A 62 -2.27 -10.46 47.36
C LEU A 62 -0.84 -10.48 46.79
N GLU A 63 0.09 -9.78 47.46
CA GLU A 63 1.50 -9.71 47.08
C GLU A 63 2.18 -11.09 47.10
N ARG A 64 1.89 -11.92 48.11
CA ARG A 64 2.38 -13.31 48.17
C ARG A 64 1.80 -14.18 47.05
N CYS A 65 0.52 -14.01 46.74
CA CYS A 65 -0.13 -14.70 45.62
C CYS A 65 0.47 -14.28 44.27
N PHE A 66 0.73 -12.98 44.11
CA PHE A 66 1.36 -12.43 42.92
C PHE A 66 2.76 -13.01 42.71
N GLN A 67 3.58 -13.07 43.76
CA GLN A 67 4.91 -13.68 43.72
C GLN A 67 4.87 -15.17 43.36
N ALA A 68 3.93 -15.93 43.93
CA ALA A 68 3.73 -17.34 43.59
C ALA A 68 3.30 -17.53 42.13
N PHE A 69 2.47 -16.64 41.59
CA PHE A 69 1.99 -16.71 40.21
C PHE A 69 3.09 -16.41 39.19
N VAL A 70 3.87 -15.36 39.44
CA VAL A 70 5.05 -15.03 38.62
C VAL A 70 6.06 -16.17 38.63
N TYR A 71 6.30 -16.78 39.80
CA TYR A 71 7.22 -17.92 39.92
C TYR A 71 6.74 -19.16 39.16
N ASP A 72 5.45 -19.50 39.23
CA ASP A 72 4.93 -20.68 38.53
C ASP A 72 4.94 -20.50 37.01
N ILE A 73 4.63 -19.29 36.50
CA ILE A 73 4.77 -18.97 35.07
C ILE A 73 6.24 -19.00 34.64
N ALA A 74 7.17 -18.42 35.42
CA ALA A 74 8.59 -18.46 35.10
C ALA A 74 9.16 -19.88 35.04
N ARG A 75 8.60 -20.80 35.84
CA ARG A 75 8.99 -22.21 35.85
C ARG A 75 8.38 -23.00 34.68
N LYS A 76 7.14 -22.71 34.31
CA LYS A 76 6.37 -23.49 33.31
C LYS A 76 6.47 -22.95 31.88
N CYS A 77 6.63 -21.64 31.72
CA CYS A 77 6.66 -20.95 30.43
C CYS A 77 8.09 -20.45 30.11
N GLU A 78 8.67 -20.86 28.99
CA GLU A 78 9.88 -20.21 28.43
C GLU A 78 9.53 -18.87 27.74
N THR A 79 9.12 -17.87 28.53
CA THR A 79 8.68 -16.55 28.01
C THR A 79 9.32 -15.39 28.77
N THR A 80 9.43 -14.23 28.13
CA THR A 80 9.96 -13.03 28.79
C THR A 80 8.91 -12.47 29.75
N ILE A 81 9.20 -12.50 31.05
CA ILE A 81 8.30 -11.97 32.08
C ILE A 81 8.75 -10.56 32.49
N VAL A 82 7.80 -9.64 32.53
CA VAL A 82 7.97 -8.27 33.02
C VAL A 82 6.94 -8.03 34.12
N SER A 83 7.37 -7.70 35.32
CA SER A 83 6.47 -7.38 36.43
C SER A 83 6.52 -5.89 36.76
N ARG A 84 5.36 -5.26 36.91
CA ARG A 84 5.20 -3.86 37.34
C ARG A 84 4.18 -3.77 38.46
N ILE A 85 4.56 -3.10 39.54
CA ILE A 85 3.69 -2.83 40.68
C ILE A 85 3.23 -1.38 40.60
N HIS A 86 1.91 -1.16 40.65
CA HIS A 86 1.28 0.15 40.63
C HIS A 86 0.69 0.45 42.01
N ALA A 87 1.15 1.53 42.65
CA ALA A 87 0.55 2.04 43.88
C ALA A 87 -0.58 3.02 43.52
N LEU A 88 -1.78 2.82 44.08
CA LEU A 88 -2.92 3.72 43.92
C LEU A 88 -2.85 4.82 45.01
N ASP A 89 -2.77 6.10 44.62
CA ASP A 89 -2.79 7.23 45.55
C ASP A 89 -4.23 7.55 45.98
N ASP A 90 -4.68 6.99 47.10
CA ASP A 90 -5.88 7.43 47.81
C ASP A 90 -5.58 8.69 48.63
N ALA A 91 -5.49 9.85 47.95
CA ALA A 91 -5.24 11.12 48.63
C ALA A 91 -6.45 11.63 49.45
N GLU A 92 -7.66 11.09 49.28
CA GLU A 92 -8.87 11.62 49.92
C GLU A 92 -9.22 10.98 51.28
N ASN A 93 -8.77 9.75 51.56
CA ASN A 93 -9.11 9.06 52.82
C ASN A 93 -8.03 9.16 53.92
N LEU A 94 -6.81 9.61 53.59
CA LEU A 94 -5.70 9.69 54.57
C LEU A 94 -5.77 10.96 55.46
N ALA A 95 -6.61 11.94 55.12
CA ALA A 95 -6.73 13.18 55.88
C ALA A 95 -7.64 13.06 57.12
N SER A 96 -8.44 12.00 57.26
CA SER A 96 -9.41 11.86 58.35
C SER A 96 -8.90 11.08 59.57
N PHE A 97 -7.72 10.44 59.49
CA PHE A 97 -7.25 9.50 60.52
C PHE A 97 -5.90 9.80 61.19
N VAL A 98 -5.20 10.87 60.84
CA VAL A 98 -3.87 11.16 61.43
C VAL A 98 -3.75 12.62 61.87
N SER A 99 -3.84 12.86 63.19
CA SER A 99 -3.67 14.19 63.80
C SER A 99 -2.21 14.61 64.00
N ASN A 100 -1.25 13.96 63.33
CA ASN A 100 0.19 14.24 63.50
C ASN A 100 0.89 14.43 62.15
N ASN A 101 1.33 15.66 61.89
CA ASN A 101 2.04 16.08 60.66
C ASN A 101 3.33 15.28 60.39
N ASP A 102 4.01 14.77 61.41
CA ASP A 102 5.24 14.00 61.24
C ASP A 102 4.99 12.57 60.74
N ILE A 103 3.84 11.97 61.09
CA ILE A 103 3.46 10.64 60.62
C ILE A 103 2.92 10.72 59.19
N ALA A 104 2.22 11.81 58.84
CA ALA A 104 1.81 12.08 57.46
C ALA A 104 3.02 12.22 56.53
N HIS A 105 4.08 12.93 56.96
CA HIS A 105 5.28 13.09 56.14
C HIS A 105 6.10 11.78 55.99
N ILE A 106 6.03 10.88 56.98
CA ILE A 106 6.63 9.54 56.92
C ILE A 106 5.77 8.60 56.06
N ALA A 107 4.44 8.61 56.20
CA ALA A 107 3.51 7.85 55.38
C ALA A 107 3.58 8.28 53.90
N HIS A 108 3.66 9.58 53.62
CA HIS A 108 3.84 10.12 52.28
C HIS A 108 5.22 9.76 51.69
N ARG A 109 6.25 9.63 52.54
CA ARG A 109 7.60 9.17 52.13
C ARG A 109 7.67 7.65 51.96
N PHE A 110 6.85 6.88 52.69
CA PHE A 110 6.66 5.43 52.50
C PHE A 110 5.82 5.10 51.27
N ALA A 111 4.76 5.87 50.97
CA ALA A 111 3.98 5.77 49.73
C ALA A 111 4.86 6.09 48.50
N LYS A 112 5.68 7.15 48.59
CA LYS A 112 6.68 7.51 47.57
C LYS A 112 7.88 6.56 47.50
N ARG A 113 8.04 5.65 48.49
CA ARG A 113 9.01 4.54 48.48
C ARG A 113 8.38 3.22 48.03
N ALA A 114 7.07 3.07 48.15
CA ALA A 114 6.31 1.92 47.62
C ALA A 114 6.08 2.04 46.10
N SER A 115 6.22 3.26 45.53
CA SER A 115 6.23 3.50 44.09
C SER A 115 7.54 3.08 43.38
N SER A 116 8.48 2.41 44.07
CA SER A 116 9.65 1.81 43.42
C SER A 116 9.43 0.32 43.19
N ALA A 117 9.26 -0.05 41.92
CA ALA A 117 9.10 -1.43 41.46
C ALA A 117 10.11 -2.38 42.13
N SER A 118 9.62 -3.37 42.88
CA SER A 118 10.46 -4.45 43.40
C SER A 118 10.71 -5.48 42.31
N ILE A 119 11.98 -5.80 42.11
CA ILE A 119 12.51 -6.70 41.08
C ILE A 119 12.85 -8.04 41.74
N TRP A 120 12.38 -9.17 41.18
CA TRP A 120 12.70 -10.52 41.67
C TRP A 120 13.52 -11.29 40.63
N GLN A 121 14.62 -11.90 41.07
CA GLN A 121 15.48 -12.78 40.27
C GLN A 121 15.09 -14.24 40.53
N VAL A 122 14.66 -14.96 39.49
CA VAL A 122 14.47 -16.42 39.54
C VAL A 122 15.39 -17.03 38.49
N THR A 123 16.50 -17.62 38.94
CA THR A 123 17.36 -18.45 38.10
C THR A 123 16.85 -19.88 38.13
N SER A 124 16.55 -20.46 36.97
CA SER A 124 16.29 -21.90 36.85
C SER A 124 17.58 -22.65 37.16
N ASN A 125 17.71 -23.16 38.38
CA ASN A 125 18.48 -24.36 38.71
C ASN A 125 18.06 -24.78 40.11
N ASP A 126 17.86 -26.09 40.29
CA ASP A 126 17.40 -26.74 41.51
C ASP A 126 18.25 -26.39 42.74
N ALA A 127 17.94 -25.30 43.43
CA ALA A 127 18.33 -25.04 44.81
C ALA A 127 17.53 -23.87 45.38
N LEU A 128 16.91 -24.10 46.54
CA LEU A 128 16.26 -23.08 47.37
C LEU A 128 17.27 -21.96 47.71
N PRO A 129 17.11 -20.68 47.30
CA PRO A 129 18.05 -19.64 47.70
C PRO A 129 17.62 -18.98 49.01
N SER A 130 18.58 -18.93 49.92
CA SER A 130 18.53 -18.11 51.13
C SER A 130 18.51 -16.60 50.81
N ARG A 131 17.88 -15.83 51.69
CA ARG A 131 17.73 -14.36 51.72
C ARG A 131 18.82 -13.55 50.98
N VAL A 132 18.40 -12.70 50.06
CA VAL A 132 19.19 -11.56 49.57
C VAL A 132 18.67 -10.26 50.21
N ARG A 133 19.58 -9.44 50.74
CA ARG A 133 19.30 -8.12 51.32
C ARG A 133 18.89 -7.12 50.21
N PRO A 134 17.97 -6.17 50.47
CA PRO A 134 17.63 -5.15 49.49
C PRO A 134 18.80 -4.16 49.34
N SER A 135 19.48 -4.18 48.19
CA SER A 135 20.47 -3.16 47.83
C SER A 135 19.86 -2.15 46.86
N ALA A 136 20.17 -0.88 47.09
CA ALA A 136 19.66 0.28 46.35
C ALA A 136 20.30 0.39 44.97
N ALA A 137 19.76 -0.31 43.97
CA ALA A 137 19.98 -0.01 42.56
C ALA A 137 18.86 -0.67 41.72
N ALA A 138 18.02 0.14 41.10
CA ALA A 138 16.93 -0.32 40.24
C ALA A 138 17.50 -0.89 38.92
N GLY A 139 17.57 -2.21 38.81
CA GLY A 139 17.98 -2.91 37.58
C GLY A 139 16.82 -3.71 36.98
N LYS A 140 16.39 -3.38 35.75
CA LYS A 140 15.47 -4.21 34.96
C LYS A 140 16.00 -5.65 34.88
N ILE A 141 15.24 -6.64 35.37
CA ILE A 141 15.49 -8.04 35.01
C ILE A 141 14.71 -8.34 33.74
N ARG A 142 15.43 -8.73 32.69
CA ARG A 142 14.89 -9.24 31.43
C ARG A 142 15.31 -10.71 31.37
N ILE A 143 14.38 -11.62 31.66
CA ILE A 143 14.60 -13.03 31.37
C ILE A 143 14.43 -13.17 29.85
N ARG A 144 15.54 -13.14 29.11
CA ARG A 144 15.53 -13.20 27.65
C ARG A 144 15.37 -14.65 27.23
N SER A 145 14.24 -14.97 26.61
CA SER A 145 14.10 -16.14 25.74
C SER A 145 14.77 -15.80 24.41
N ASP A 146 15.60 -16.69 23.88
CA ASP A 146 16.33 -16.52 22.60
C ASP A 146 15.45 -16.77 21.36
N LYS A 147 14.11 -16.73 21.51
CA LYS A 147 13.18 -16.86 20.39
C LYS A 147 13.25 -15.63 19.48
N THR A 148 13.59 -15.85 18.23
CA THR A 148 13.36 -14.90 17.14
C THR A 148 11.85 -14.78 16.92
N PHE A 149 11.29 -13.62 17.24
CA PHE A 149 9.86 -13.36 17.13
C PHE A 149 9.52 -12.91 15.71
N ASP A 150 8.66 -13.66 15.02
CA ASP A 150 8.06 -13.26 13.74
C ASP A 150 6.87 -12.31 13.96
N GLY A 151 6.31 -11.73 12.90
CA GLY A 151 5.35 -10.61 12.93
C GLY A 151 4.06 -10.77 13.73
N ASN A 152 3.68 -11.98 14.17
CA ASN A 152 2.42 -12.27 14.88
C ASN A 152 2.63 -12.60 16.37
N THR A 153 3.30 -11.73 17.12
CA THR A 153 3.57 -11.97 18.55
C THR A 153 2.90 -10.92 19.44
N TRP A 154 2.31 -11.35 20.56
CA TRP A 154 1.49 -10.49 21.43
C TRP A 154 2.00 -10.40 22.86
N ASN A 155 1.63 -9.33 23.57
CA ASN A 155 1.84 -9.25 25.01
C ASN A 155 0.60 -9.76 25.76
N VAL A 156 0.84 -10.44 26.87
CA VAL A 156 -0.21 -10.88 27.80
C VAL A 156 -0.10 -10.05 29.07
N HIS A 157 -1.18 -9.35 29.42
CA HIS A 157 -1.27 -8.53 30.61
C HIS A 157 -2.12 -9.24 31.65
N VAL A 158 -1.52 -9.55 32.79
CA VAL A 158 -2.19 -10.14 33.94
C VAL A 158 -2.38 -9.05 34.99
N ILE A 159 -3.63 -8.68 35.25
CA ILE A 159 -3.99 -7.60 36.18
C ILE A 159 -4.67 -8.23 37.40
N LEU A 160 -4.04 -8.05 38.56
CA LEU A 160 -4.61 -8.44 39.84
C LEU A 160 -5.24 -7.21 40.48
N ALA A 161 -6.56 -7.23 40.67
CA ALA A 161 -7.30 -6.13 41.28
C ALA A 161 -7.91 -6.58 42.61
N LYS A 162 -7.72 -5.76 43.65
CA LYS A 162 -8.28 -6.01 44.99
C LYS A 162 -9.80 -6.08 44.96
N ASP A 163 -10.45 -5.17 44.25
CA ASP A 163 -11.89 -5.11 44.06
C ASP A 163 -12.27 -4.51 42.69
N ILE A 164 -13.57 -4.36 42.45
CA ILE A 164 -14.10 -3.80 41.19
C ILE A 164 -13.79 -2.29 41.06
N HIS A 165 -13.65 -1.57 42.17
CA HIS A 165 -13.32 -0.14 42.18
C HIS A 165 -11.87 0.08 41.75
N SER A 166 -10.91 -0.69 42.29
CA SER A 166 -9.52 -0.66 41.86
C SER A 166 -9.41 -0.98 40.36
N PHE A 167 -10.19 -1.93 39.86
CA PHE A 167 -10.22 -2.24 38.43
C PHE A 167 -10.77 -1.08 37.57
N ASP A 168 -11.85 -0.41 38.00
CA ASP A 168 -12.39 0.77 37.31
C ASP A 168 -11.35 1.92 37.25
N GLN A 169 -10.63 2.14 38.35
CA GLN A 169 -9.60 3.17 38.42
C GLN A 169 -8.42 2.90 37.47
N ILE A 170 -7.99 1.63 37.31
CA ILE A 170 -6.96 1.26 36.32
C ILE A 170 -7.49 1.40 34.89
N ALA A 171 -8.75 1.02 34.64
CA ALA A 171 -9.36 1.13 33.32
C ALA A 171 -9.49 2.60 32.86
N ARG A 172 -9.76 3.51 33.81
CA ARG A 172 -9.88 4.95 33.58
C ARG A 172 -8.55 5.70 33.61
N GLY A 173 -7.59 5.29 34.43
CA GLY A 173 -6.31 5.97 34.59
C GLY A 173 -5.43 5.87 33.35
N ASP A 174 -5.01 7.02 32.82
CA ASP A 174 -4.09 7.09 31.67
C ASP A 174 -2.61 6.90 32.05
N THR A 175 -2.31 6.74 33.35
CA THR A 175 -0.94 6.79 33.90
C THR A 175 -0.34 5.42 34.26
N THR A 176 -1.12 4.34 34.28
CA THR A 176 -0.66 3.01 34.76
C THR A 176 0.08 2.24 33.66
N PHE A 177 -0.56 2.03 32.50
CA PHE A 177 0.06 1.46 31.30
C PHE A 177 -0.83 1.71 30.07
N GLU A 178 -0.22 1.66 28.88
CA GLU A 178 -0.94 1.83 27.62
C GLU A 178 -1.76 0.57 27.30
N TRP A 179 -3.07 0.74 27.13
CA TRP A 179 -3.97 -0.33 26.70
C TRP A 179 -3.90 -0.49 25.18
N ASN A 180 -3.23 -1.52 24.71
CA ASN A 180 -3.17 -1.86 23.29
C ASN A 180 -4.30 -2.85 22.93
N SER A 181 -5.06 -2.59 21.86
CA SER A 181 -6.14 -3.46 21.40
C SER A 181 -5.65 -4.82 20.87
N HIS A 182 -4.38 -4.92 20.46
CA HIS A 182 -3.75 -6.16 20.00
C HIS A 182 -3.37 -7.11 21.16
N ASP A 183 -3.10 -6.54 22.34
CA ASP A 183 -2.66 -7.30 23.51
C ASP A 183 -3.82 -8.05 24.19
N ARG A 184 -3.46 -9.06 25.00
CA ARG A 184 -4.42 -9.94 25.69
C ARG A 184 -4.42 -9.63 27.17
N PHE A 185 -5.59 -9.50 27.76
CA PHE A 185 -5.75 -9.08 29.16
C PHE A 185 -6.48 -10.16 29.97
N ILE A 186 -5.88 -10.57 31.08
CA ILE A 186 -6.50 -11.42 32.10
C ILE A 186 -6.59 -10.60 33.38
N VAL A 187 -7.82 -10.32 33.82
CA VAL A 187 -8.11 -9.56 35.04
C VAL A 187 -8.67 -10.51 36.08
N LEU A 188 -8.00 -10.58 37.22
CA LEU A 188 -8.40 -11.38 38.37
C LEU A 188 -8.80 -10.43 39.50
N ILE A 189 -10.10 -10.40 39.81
CA ILE A 189 -10.66 -9.54 40.86
C ILE A 189 -10.87 -10.38 42.11
N THR A 190 -10.27 -10.01 43.24
CA THR A 190 -10.53 -10.68 44.51
C THR A 190 -11.81 -10.17 45.17
N ARG A 191 -12.56 -11.06 45.82
CA ARG A 191 -13.76 -10.70 46.60
C ARG A 191 -13.62 -11.25 48.03
N PHE A 192 -13.51 -10.35 49.00
CA PHE A 192 -13.44 -10.69 50.42
C PHE A 192 -14.87 -10.86 51.00
N PRO A 193 -15.12 -11.90 51.81
CA PRO A 193 -16.47 -12.25 52.28
C PRO A 193 -17.01 -11.35 53.40
N GLU A 194 -16.18 -10.50 54.03
CA GLU A 194 -16.60 -9.71 55.21
C GLU A 194 -17.29 -8.38 54.89
N GLU A 195 -17.22 -7.88 53.66
CA GLU A 195 -17.99 -6.71 53.25
C GLU A 195 -19.32 -7.16 52.64
N GLN A 196 -20.43 -6.51 53.03
CA GLN A 196 -21.72 -6.59 52.32
C GLN A 196 -21.53 -6.02 50.91
N GLY A 197 -20.86 -6.79 50.05
CA GLY A 197 -20.53 -6.40 48.70
C GLY A 197 -21.78 -6.42 47.81
N PRO A 198 -21.75 -5.66 46.71
CA PRO A 198 -22.88 -5.54 45.78
C PRO A 198 -23.42 -6.91 45.36
N SER A 199 -24.75 -7.03 45.22
CA SER A 199 -25.39 -8.26 44.74
C SER A 199 -24.71 -8.76 43.46
N SER A 200 -24.75 -10.06 43.17
CA SER A 200 -24.11 -10.62 41.95
C SER A 200 -24.57 -9.91 40.66
N ASN A 201 -25.79 -9.36 40.63
CA ASN A 201 -26.29 -8.54 39.53
C ASN A 201 -25.67 -7.14 39.48
N GLU A 202 -25.47 -6.50 40.64
CA GLU A 202 -24.83 -5.19 40.71
C GLU A 202 -23.34 -5.27 40.36
N SER A 203 -22.61 -6.31 40.80
CA SER A 203 -21.21 -6.52 40.38
C SER A 203 -21.10 -6.77 38.87
N ASN A 204 -22.03 -7.53 38.28
CA ASN A 204 -22.11 -7.73 36.84
C ASN A 204 -22.36 -6.41 36.08
N SER A 205 -23.21 -5.53 36.61
CA SER A 205 -23.47 -4.22 35.99
C SER A 205 -22.24 -3.32 36.00
N ARG A 206 -21.49 -3.30 37.12
CA ARG A 206 -20.26 -2.50 37.25
C ARG A 206 -19.15 -3.01 36.34
N ILE A 207 -18.86 -4.32 36.35
CA ILE A 207 -17.88 -4.93 35.44
C ILE A 207 -18.28 -4.70 33.98
N GLY A 208 -19.57 -4.82 33.66
CA GLY A 208 -20.08 -4.52 32.32
C GLY A 208 -19.82 -3.10 31.87
N ASN A 209 -20.03 -2.11 32.75
CA ASN A 209 -19.75 -0.70 32.46
C ASN A 209 -18.26 -0.45 32.23
N ILE A 210 -17.38 -1.08 33.00
CA ILE A 210 -15.93 -0.98 32.84
C ILE A 210 -15.52 -1.55 31.47
N LEU A 211 -15.96 -2.77 31.15
CA LEU A 211 -15.64 -3.41 29.87
C LEU A 211 -16.19 -2.64 28.67
N LYS A 212 -17.40 -2.05 28.79
CA LYS A 212 -17.96 -1.17 27.77
C LYS A 212 -17.13 0.10 27.58
N THR A 213 -16.59 0.65 28.67
CA THR A 213 -15.72 1.83 28.62
C THR A 213 -14.38 1.50 27.96
N LEU A 214 -13.77 0.36 28.31
CA LEU A 214 -12.54 -0.14 27.67
C LEU A 214 -12.73 -0.38 26.17
N TRP A 215 -13.85 -0.98 25.77
CA TRP A 215 -14.19 -1.16 24.35
C TRP A 215 -14.39 0.18 23.63
N SER A 216 -15.25 1.07 24.16
CA SER A 216 -15.62 2.31 23.47
C SER A 216 -14.48 3.32 23.36
N LYS A 217 -13.65 3.45 24.41
CA LYS A 217 -12.54 4.42 24.43
C LYS A 217 -11.22 3.85 23.93
N ARG A 218 -10.92 2.57 24.20
CA ARG A 218 -9.60 1.97 23.96
C ARG A 218 -9.63 0.79 22.97
N LYS A 219 -10.81 0.42 22.45
CA LYS A 219 -11.01 -0.70 21.49
C LYS A 219 -10.44 -2.05 21.97
N VAL A 220 -10.28 -2.22 23.28
CA VAL A 220 -9.79 -3.48 23.87
C VAL A 220 -10.91 -4.52 23.89
N GLN A 221 -10.68 -5.67 23.27
CA GLN A 221 -11.67 -6.75 23.19
C GLN A 221 -11.18 -8.09 23.73
N LYS A 222 -9.87 -8.39 23.62
CA LYS A 222 -9.23 -9.61 24.16
C LYS A 222 -9.02 -9.49 25.67
N ILE A 223 -10.12 -9.37 26.44
CA ILE A 223 -10.09 -9.22 27.90
C ILE A 223 -10.98 -10.26 28.60
N PHE A 224 -10.40 -10.95 29.56
CA PHE A 224 -11.05 -11.89 30.46
C PHE A 224 -11.11 -11.29 31.86
N VAL A 225 -12.32 -11.23 32.45
CA VAL A 225 -12.49 -10.83 33.85
C VAL A 225 -13.04 -12.01 34.63
N SER A 226 -12.29 -12.48 35.62
CA SER A 226 -12.71 -13.53 36.54
C SER A 226 -12.72 -13.01 37.97
N GLU A 227 -13.72 -13.43 38.75
CA GLU A 227 -13.80 -13.13 40.18
C GLU A 227 -13.27 -14.32 40.98
N ALA A 228 -12.35 -14.05 41.90
CA ALA A 228 -11.82 -14.98 42.87
C ALA A 228 -12.53 -14.74 44.21
N THR A 229 -13.31 -15.72 44.68
CA THR A 229 -13.99 -15.62 45.98
C THR A 229 -13.15 -16.29 47.06
N LEU A 230 -12.84 -15.54 48.12
CA LEU A 230 -12.17 -16.06 49.31
C LEU A 230 -13.24 -16.63 50.26
N VAL A 231 -13.22 -17.95 50.49
CA VAL A 231 -14.17 -18.62 51.40
C VAL A 231 -13.37 -19.48 52.38
N ASN A 232 -13.40 -19.15 53.67
CA ASN A 232 -12.70 -19.87 54.74
C ASN A 232 -11.24 -20.18 54.39
N ASP A 233 -10.49 -19.13 54.02
CA ASP A 233 -9.08 -19.16 53.55
C ASP A 233 -8.83 -19.95 52.25
N THR A 234 -9.78 -20.75 51.75
CA THR A 234 -9.75 -21.37 50.42
C THR A 234 -10.22 -20.44 49.32
N VAL A 235 -9.46 -20.33 48.24
CA VAL A 235 -9.92 -19.60 47.06
C VAL A 235 -10.41 -20.52 45.97
N ARG A 236 -11.73 -20.46 45.78
CA ARG A 236 -12.33 -20.84 44.51
C ARG A 236 -12.23 -19.65 43.58
N ILE A 237 -11.32 -19.72 42.61
CA ILE A 237 -11.50 -18.91 41.41
C ILE A 237 -12.72 -19.48 40.69
N ASN A 238 -13.71 -18.62 40.48
CA ASN A 238 -14.84 -18.99 39.68
C ASN A 238 -14.34 -19.16 38.24
N ARG A 239 -14.42 -20.39 37.71
CA ARG A 239 -14.08 -20.72 36.31
C ARG A 239 -15.00 -20.03 35.28
N ILE A 240 -15.85 -19.12 35.74
CA ILE A 240 -16.69 -18.25 34.94
C ILE A 240 -15.87 -17.00 34.58
N VAL A 241 -15.64 -16.84 33.30
CA VAL A 241 -14.98 -15.68 32.71
C VAL A 241 -16.04 -14.76 32.11
N ARG A 242 -15.88 -13.46 32.37
CA ARG A 242 -16.72 -12.40 31.80
C ARG A 242 -15.98 -11.70 30.68
N THR A 243 -16.70 -11.49 29.57
CA THR A 243 -16.19 -10.76 28.41
C THR A 243 -17.29 -9.87 27.83
N TYR A 244 -16.92 -8.85 27.07
CA TYR A 244 -17.88 -7.92 26.47
C TYR A 244 -17.96 -8.10 24.97
N ASN A 245 -19.15 -8.43 24.45
CA ASN A 245 -19.43 -8.58 23.04
C ASN A 245 -20.18 -7.35 22.50
N PRO A 246 -19.54 -6.49 21.69
CA PRO A 246 -20.16 -5.27 21.17
C PRO A 246 -21.21 -5.52 20.08
N PHE A 247 -21.17 -6.67 19.40
CA PHE A 247 -21.97 -6.94 18.19
C PHE A 247 -23.28 -7.69 18.47
N VAL A 248 -23.76 -7.67 19.71
CA VAL A 248 -25.01 -8.30 20.12
C VAL A 248 -25.93 -7.23 20.70
N LYS A 249 -27.20 -7.22 20.30
CA LYS A 249 -28.21 -6.33 20.88
C LYS A 249 -28.76 -6.91 22.18
N VAL A 250 -28.91 -6.06 23.18
CA VAL A 250 -29.67 -6.33 24.41
C VAL A 250 -31.01 -5.62 24.28
N ASN A 251 -32.11 -6.39 24.39
CA ASN A 251 -33.49 -5.90 24.26
C ASN A 251 -33.77 -5.09 22.98
N ASP A 252 -33.12 -5.46 21.86
CA ASP A 252 -33.21 -4.82 20.53
C ASP A 252 -32.87 -3.33 20.41
N SER A 253 -32.54 -2.65 21.52
CA SER A 253 -32.29 -1.20 21.55
C SER A 253 -30.83 -0.81 21.76
N VAL A 254 -30.04 -1.58 22.51
CA VAL A 254 -28.64 -1.21 22.85
C VAL A 254 -27.66 -2.30 22.41
N TRP A 255 -26.61 -1.89 21.70
CA TRP A 255 -25.48 -2.74 21.34
C TRP A 255 -24.55 -2.99 22.53
N GLY A 256 -24.11 -4.22 22.69
CA GLY A 256 -23.18 -4.63 23.74
C GLY A 256 -23.80 -5.54 24.79
N LYS A 257 -23.28 -6.76 24.90
CA LYS A 257 -23.68 -7.73 25.94
C LYS A 257 -22.46 -8.26 26.68
N VAL A 258 -22.56 -8.36 28.01
CA VAL A 258 -21.59 -9.10 28.81
C VAL A 258 -21.91 -10.58 28.74
N GLU A 259 -21.00 -11.37 28.19
CA GLU A 259 -21.10 -12.82 28.07
C GLU A 259 -20.38 -13.48 29.24
N ARG A 260 -20.98 -14.55 29.78
CA ARG A 260 -20.40 -15.39 30.82
C ARG A 260 -20.10 -16.75 30.22
N THR A 261 -18.83 -17.12 30.22
CA THR A 261 -18.37 -18.41 29.71
C THR A 261 -17.73 -19.19 30.85
N SER A 262 -18.23 -20.40 31.11
CA SER A 262 -17.60 -21.31 32.07
C SER A 262 -16.51 -22.09 31.34
N VAL A 263 -15.25 -21.89 31.71
CA VAL A 263 -14.11 -22.55 31.06
C VAL A 263 -13.60 -23.67 31.94
N LYS A 264 -13.57 -24.92 31.45
CA LYS A 264 -13.23 -26.09 32.27
C LYS A 264 -11.73 -26.38 32.28
N THR A 265 -11.05 -26.22 31.15
CA THR A 265 -9.61 -26.50 30.98
C THR A 265 -8.83 -25.23 30.63
N ALA A 266 -7.50 -25.27 30.80
CA ALA A 266 -6.65 -24.13 30.52
C ALA A 266 -6.55 -23.84 29.01
N GLU A 267 -6.53 -24.90 28.21
CA GLU A 267 -6.46 -24.88 26.74
C GLU A 267 -7.75 -24.31 26.14
N GLU A 268 -8.90 -24.62 26.74
CA GLU A 268 -10.17 -24.03 26.33
C GLU A 268 -10.16 -22.51 26.58
N ALA A 269 -9.63 -22.05 27.72
CA ALA A 269 -9.57 -20.62 28.05
C ALA A 269 -8.60 -19.88 27.12
N SER A 270 -7.41 -20.43 26.88
CA SER A 270 -6.44 -19.82 25.96
C SER A 270 -6.99 -19.77 24.54
N SER A 271 -7.63 -20.84 24.06
CA SER A 271 -8.28 -20.88 22.74
C SER A 271 -9.41 -19.85 22.61
N VAL A 272 -10.29 -19.74 23.61
CA VAL A 272 -11.38 -18.76 23.61
C VAL A 272 -10.84 -17.33 23.60
N LEU A 273 -9.80 -17.02 24.39
CA LEU A 273 -9.22 -15.68 24.42
C LEU A 273 -8.53 -15.33 23.09
N SER A 274 -7.82 -16.30 22.51
CA SER A 274 -7.04 -16.11 21.28
C SER A 274 -7.96 -15.90 20.06
N HIS A 275 -9.04 -16.68 19.95
CA HIS A 275 -9.98 -16.61 18.83
C HIS A 275 -11.22 -15.74 19.10
N LEU A 276 -11.23 -14.98 20.20
CA LEU A 276 -12.40 -14.21 20.64
C LEU A 276 -12.85 -13.21 19.57
N ILE A 277 -11.90 -12.46 19.00
CA ILE A 277 -12.16 -11.45 17.97
C ILE A 277 -12.70 -12.13 16.73
N TYR A 278 -11.96 -13.10 16.18
CA TYR A 278 -12.34 -13.84 14.99
C TYR A 278 -13.76 -14.44 15.06
N ARG A 279 -14.11 -15.06 16.21
CA ARG A 279 -15.46 -15.63 16.42
C ARG A 279 -16.55 -14.57 16.39
N ARG A 280 -16.29 -13.38 16.91
CA ARG A 280 -17.25 -12.27 17.00
C ARG A 280 -17.40 -11.52 15.69
N THR A 281 -16.30 -11.36 14.95
CA THR A 281 -16.32 -10.74 13.62
C THR A 281 -16.86 -11.68 12.54
N LYS A 282 -17.02 -12.99 12.84
CA LYS A 282 -17.65 -13.95 11.93
C LYS A 282 -19.13 -13.63 11.68
N ASN A 283 -19.84 -13.09 12.67
CA ASN A 283 -21.23 -12.66 12.53
C ASN A 283 -21.50 -11.49 13.48
N MET A 284 -21.65 -10.29 12.92
CA MET A 284 -21.87 -9.06 13.67
C MET A 284 -23.36 -8.73 13.89
N ASN A 285 -24.27 -9.66 13.59
CA ASN A 285 -25.72 -9.57 13.83
C ASN A 285 -26.38 -8.29 13.27
N GLY A 286 -25.90 -7.78 12.14
CA GLY A 286 -26.39 -6.55 11.53
C GLY A 286 -25.92 -5.27 12.22
N TYR A 287 -24.79 -5.32 12.95
CA TYR A 287 -24.12 -4.14 13.49
C TYR A 287 -23.83 -3.13 12.38
N GLU A 288 -24.00 -1.84 12.68
CA GLU A 288 -23.76 -0.77 11.72
C GLU A 288 -22.30 -0.34 11.83
N LEU A 289 -21.54 -0.59 10.75
CA LEU A 289 -20.11 -0.31 10.67
C LEU A 289 -19.88 0.94 9.82
N LYS A 290 -19.07 1.88 10.32
CA LYS A 290 -18.72 3.10 9.59
C LYS A 290 -17.67 2.80 8.55
N VAL A 291 -18.09 2.77 7.29
CA VAL A 291 -17.21 2.43 6.17
C VAL A 291 -16.88 3.68 5.38
N GLY A 292 -15.60 4.02 5.33
CA GLY A 292 -15.07 5.03 4.41
C GLY A 292 -15.23 4.53 2.98
N TYR A 293 -15.99 5.27 2.17
CA TYR A 293 -16.25 4.92 0.78
C TYR A 293 -16.41 6.19 -0.07
N PHE A 294 -15.84 6.18 -1.27
CA PHE A 294 -15.97 7.31 -2.19
C PHE A 294 -17.32 7.23 -2.92
N LYS A 295 -18.33 7.94 -2.40
CA LYS A 295 -19.69 7.97 -2.95
C LYS A 295 -19.70 8.30 -4.45
N GLN A 296 -20.67 7.74 -5.14
CA GLN A 296 -21.09 8.13 -6.48
C GLN A 296 -21.33 9.66 -6.53
N GLY A 297 -20.70 10.35 -7.49
CA GLY A 297 -21.18 11.68 -7.88
C GLY A 297 -22.57 11.49 -8.46
N HIS A 298 -23.58 12.13 -7.88
CA HIS A 298 -24.95 12.08 -8.38
C HIS A 298 -25.01 12.65 -9.80
N THR A 299 -25.12 11.79 -10.80
CA THR A 299 -25.79 12.06 -12.10
C THR A 299 -26.14 10.73 -12.79
N LEU A 300 -27.11 10.03 -12.20
CA LEU A 300 -27.91 8.99 -12.87
C LEU A 300 -29.28 9.56 -13.31
N ALA A 301 -29.31 10.83 -13.70
CA ALA A 301 -30.48 11.47 -14.29
C ALA A 301 -30.06 12.10 -15.62
N GLU A 302 -30.52 11.48 -16.70
CA GLU A 302 -30.56 11.94 -18.09
C GLU A 302 -29.21 12.24 -18.79
N PRO A 303 -28.96 11.67 -19.99
CA PRO A 303 -27.85 12.06 -20.84
C PRO A 303 -28.18 13.40 -21.52
N THR A 304 -28.30 14.46 -20.73
CA THR A 304 -28.47 15.82 -21.24
C THR A 304 -27.11 16.49 -21.32
N LYS A 305 -26.61 16.52 -22.56
CA LYS A 305 -25.64 17.47 -23.15
C LYS A 305 -24.60 18.09 -22.20
N VAL A 306 -23.36 17.66 -22.41
CA VAL A 306 -22.12 18.40 -22.15
C VAL A 306 -21.85 18.65 -20.66
N GLN A 307 -21.40 17.62 -19.95
CA GLN A 307 -20.65 17.81 -18.71
C GLN A 307 -19.58 16.72 -18.51
N SER A 308 -18.33 17.14 -18.73
CA SER A 308 -17.03 16.55 -18.31
C SER A 308 -16.86 15.01 -18.30
N ASN A 309 -16.18 14.51 -19.35
CA ASN A 309 -15.73 13.14 -19.59
C ASN A 309 -14.57 12.66 -18.67
N THR A 310 -14.65 12.88 -17.35
CA THR A 310 -13.62 12.43 -16.39
C THR A 310 -14.15 11.56 -15.25
N HIS A 311 -15.46 11.32 -15.19
CA HIS A 311 -16.10 10.61 -14.07
C HIS A 311 -16.32 9.10 -14.30
N TYR A 312 -16.04 8.54 -15.48
CA TYR A 312 -16.31 7.13 -15.77
C TYR A 312 -15.22 6.16 -15.29
N ALA A 313 -13.93 6.51 -15.31
CA ALA A 313 -12.90 5.66 -14.73
C ALA A 313 -13.11 5.50 -13.20
N ASP A 314 -13.38 6.61 -12.50
CA ASP A 314 -13.77 6.63 -11.08
C ASP A 314 -15.01 5.77 -10.78
N TYR A 315 -15.96 5.67 -11.72
CA TYR A 315 -17.14 4.81 -11.59
C TYR A 315 -16.78 3.31 -11.60
N VAL A 316 -15.79 2.94 -12.42
CA VAL A 316 -15.38 1.54 -12.60
C VAL A 316 -14.55 1.05 -11.40
N PHE A 317 -13.65 1.88 -10.86
CA PHE A 317 -12.94 1.59 -9.61
C PHE A 317 -13.90 1.35 -8.43
N LYS A 318 -14.96 2.17 -8.35
CA LYS A 318 -16.00 2.05 -7.30
C LYS A 318 -16.78 0.76 -7.39
N GLY A 319 -17.06 0.27 -8.61
CA GLY A 319 -17.78 -0.98 -8.83
C GLY A 319 -17.04 -2.21 -8.28
N PHE A 320 -15.72 -2.26 -8.46
CA PHE A 320 -14.90 -3.34 -7.90
C PHE A 320 -14.90 -3.34 -6.37
N ASP A 321 -14.58 -2.20 -5.75
CA ASP A 321 -14.52 -2.05 -4.31
C ASP A 321 -15.90 -2.28 -3.65
N GLU A 322 -16.99 -1.92 -4.33
CA GLU A 322 -18.36 -2.19 -3.89
C GLU A 322 -18.69 -3.69 -3.87
N ILE A 323 -18.29 -4.45 -4.89
CA ILE A 323 -18.50 -5.91 -4.92
C ILE A 323 -17.79 -6.58 -3.76
N VAL A 324 -16.54 -6.18 -3.48
CA VAL A 324 -15.75 -6.73 -2.38
C VAL A 324 -16.37 -6.35 -1.03
N LEU A 325 -16.72 -5.08 -0.83
CA LEU A 325 -17.42 -4.59 0.37
C LEU A 325 -18.73 -5.35 0.61
N ASN A 326 -19.58 -5.49 -0.40
CA ASN A 326 -20.86 -6.19 -0.29
C ASN A 326 -20.68 -7.68 0.02
N THR A 327 -19.62 -8.30 -0.50
CA THR A 327 -19.29 -9.70 -0.21
C THR A 327 -18.85 -9.87 1.24
N ILE A 328 -17.98 -8.99 1.73
CA ILE A 328 -17.52 -8.99 3.12
C ILE A 328 -18.66 -8.66 4.10
N ALA A 329 -19.49 -7.68 3.76
CA ALA A 329 -20.66 -7.30 4.56
C ALA A 329 -21.66 -8.45 4.69
N ARG A 330 -21.87 -9.22 3.63
CA ARG A 330 -22.73 -10.41 3.64
C ARG A 330 -22.15 -11.55 4.46
N ASP A 331 -20.85 -11.85 4.32
CA ASP A 331 -20.20 -12.93 5.06
C ASP A 331 -20.13 -12.65 6.56
N MET A 332 -19.76 -11.42 6.94
CA MET A 332 -19.64 -11.01 8.35
C MET A 332 -20.96 -10.52 8.95
N ASN A 333 -22.04 -10.43 8.15
CA ASN A 333 -23.38 -9.99 8.53
C ASN A 333 -23.38 -8.65 9.28
N PHE A 334 -22.93 -7.58 8.61
CA PHE A 334 -23.01 -6.20 9.11
C PHE A 334 -23.71 -5.27 8.12
N LYS A 335 -24.22 -4.15 8.64
CA LYS A 335 -24.78 -3.07 7.83
C LYS A 335 -23.73 -2.00 7.58
N VAL A 336 -23.69 -1.50 6.36
CA VAL A 336 -22.73 -0.49 5.92
C VAL A 336 -23.31 0.89 6.15
N GLU A 337 -22.65 1.70 6.97
CA GLU A 337 -22.87 3.15 7.04
C GLU A 337 -21.77 3.84 6.24
N HIS A 338 -22.11 4.37 5.07
CA HIS A 338 -21.13 5.05 4.22
C HIS A 338 -20.77 6.43 4.79
N ILE A 339 -19.50 6.59 5.13
CA ILE A 339 -18.94 7.88 5.55
C ILE A 339 -18.10 8.41 4.40
N HIS A 340 -18.38 9.65 4.02
CA HIS A 340 -17.59 10.37 3.03
C HIS A 340 -16.56 11.27 3.73
N PRO A 341 -15.39 11.51 3.11
CA PRO A 341 -14.39 12.37 3.73
C PRO A 341 -14.89 13.77 4.04
N THR A 342 -14.67 14.18 5.28
CA THR A 342 -15.21 15.45 5.82
C THR A 342 -14.57 16.68 5.21
N ASP A 343 -13.36 16.54 4.65
CA ASP A 343 -12.60 17.61 4.01
C ASP A 343 -12.76 17.67 2.49
N ASN A 344 -13.67 16.86 1.92
CA ASN A 344 -13.89 16.70 0.47
C ASN A 344 -12.62 16.31 -0.32
N LYS A 345 -11.60 15.78 0.35
CA LYS A 345 -10.44 15.19 -0.32
C LYS A 345 -10.68 13.70 -0.52
N SER A 346 -10.02 13.12 -1.54
CA SER A 346 -10.16 11.71 -1.88
C SER A 346 -9.34 10.81 -0.92
N TYR A 347 -8.26 10.20 -1.40
CA TYR A 347 -7.42 9.27 -0.63
C TYR A 347 -6.71 9.95 0.53
N GLY A 348 -6.19 11.17 0.31
CA GLY A 348 -5.50 11.94 1.33
C GLY A 348 -3.99 11.65 1.44
N TYR A 349 -3.33 12.38 2.34
CA TYR A 349 -1.88 12.29 2.60
C TYR A 349 -1.56 12.92 3.96
N GLN A 350 -0.32 12.77 4.44
CA GLN A 350 0.16 13.46 5.63
C GLN A 350 0.69 14.85 5.27
N LEU A 351 0.16 15.88 5.95
CA LEU A 351 0.67 17.24 5.83
C LEU A 351 2.03 17.39 6.56
N PRO A 352 2.84 18.41 6.22
CA PRO A 352 4.12 18.66 6.90
C PRO A 352 3.99 18.89 8.43
N ASN A 353 2.80 19.26 8.90
CA ASN A 353 2.50 19.40 10.33
C ASN A 353 2.19 18.06 11.03
N GLY A 354 2.29 16.93 10.31
CA GLY A 354 1.99 15.58 10.79
C GLY A 354 0.50 15.19 10.74
N THR A 355 -0.41 16.11 10.38
CA THR A 355 -1.85 15.85 10.34
C THR A 355 -2.26 15.13 9.06
N TYR A 356 -3.13 14.12 9.19
CA TYR A 356 -3.67 13.38 8.05
C TYR A 356 -4.95 14.02 7.50
N VAL A 357 -5.07 14.06 6.18
CA VAL A 357 -6.26 14.54 5.45
C VAL A 357 -6.86 13.43 4.58
N GLY A 358 -8.05 13.63 4.02
CA GLY A 358 -8.80 12.66 3.22
C GLY A 358 -9.18 11.39 3.99
N ALA A 359 -9.40 10.30 3.25
CA ALA A 359 -9.78 9.00 3.81
C ALA A 359 -8.74 8.44 4.81
N ILE A 360 -7.43 8.68 4.62
CA ILE A 360 -6.41 8.33 5.63
C ILE A 360 -6.68 9.08 6.93
N GLY A 361 -6.97 10.38 6.84
CA GLY A 361 -7.33 11.20 7.99
C GLY A 361 -8.57 10.66 8.72
N ASP A 362 -9.60 10.22 8.00
CA ASP A 362 -10.81 9.71 8.64
C ASP A 362 -10.57 8.39 9.39
N VAL A 363 -9.69 7.53 8.89
CA VAL A 363 -9.28 6.30 9.56
C VAL A 363 -8.45 6.62 10.81
N VAL A 364 -7.43 7.48 10.69
CA VAL A 364 -6.53 7.83 11.81
C VAL A 364 -7.29 8.55 12.93
N HIS A 365 -8.21 9.46 12.60
CA HIS A 365 -9.02 10.18 13.59
C HIS A 365 -10.23 9.37 14.11
N GLY A 366 -10.39 8.11 13.68
CA GLY A 366 -11.47 7.22 14.16
C GLY A 366 -12.87 7.62 13.71
N ARG A 367 -13.00 8.36 12.59
CA ARG A 367 -14.29 8.72 11.99
C ARG A 367 -14.88 7.55 11.20
N THR A 368 -14.03 6.71 10.63
CA THR A 368 -14.38 5.45 9.94
C THR A 368 -13.72 4.27 10.63
N ASP A 369 -14.44 3.15 10.73
CA ASP A 369 -13.90 1.90 11.30
C ASP A 369 -13.04 1.12 10.28
N VAL A 370 -13.29 1.31 8.98
CA VAL A 370 -12.54 0.74 7.85
C VAL A 370 -12.80 1.57 6.60
N CYS A 371 -11.82 1.72 5.71
CA CYS A 371 -12.03 2.35 4.41
C CYS A 371 -11.89 1.33 3.28
N PHE A 372 -13.01 1.07 2.59
CA PHE A 372 -13.09 0.18 1.43
C PHE A 372 -12.91 0.99 0.15
N ALA A 373 -11.72 1.55 0.00
CA ALA A 373 -11.21 2.08 -1.25
C ALA A 373 -9.82 1.46 -1.49
N SER A 374 -9.53 1.06 -2.72
CA SER A 374 -8.23 0.48 -3.06
C SER A 374 -7.10 1.51 -2.90
N PHE A 375 -6.27 1.38 -1.86
CA PHE A 375 -5.05 2.17 -1.62
C PHE A 375 -3.81 1.43 -2.12
N PHE A 376 -2.82 2.19 -2.62
CA PHE A 376 -1.49 1.64 -2.85
C PHE A 376 -0.83 1.30 -1.50
N VAL A 377 -0.33 0.08 -1.35
CA VAL A 377 0.42 -0.33 -0.15
C VAL A 377 1.79 0.33 -0.20
N LYS A 378 1.98 1.35 0.63
CA LYS A 378 3.24 2.07 0.84
C LYS A 378 3.22 2.85 2.15
N LYS A 379 4.35 3.46 2.52
CA LYS A 379 4.45 4.31 3.70
C LYS A 379 3.78 5.67 3.44
N TYR A 380 2.70 5.95 4.17
CA TYR A 380 2.03 7.27 4.15
C TYR A 380 2.43 8.18 5.32
N SER A 381 3.26 7.68 6.25
CA SER A 381 3.77 8.43 7.38
C SER A 381 5.24 8.74 7.20
N THR A 382 5.65 9.96 7.56
CA THR A 382 7.06 10.31 7.74
C THR A 382 7.64 9.72 9.03
N ASN A 383 6.79 9.26 9.96
CA ASN A 383 7.23 8.66 11.21
C ASN A 383 7.52 7.16 11.03
N PRO A 384 8.53 6.61 11.74
CA PRO A 384 8.87 5.18 11.68
C PRO A 384 7.78 4.27 12.28
N LYS A 385 6.80 4.82 12.99
CA LYS A 385 5.62 4.10 13.43
C LYS A 385 4.47 4.47 12.49
N GLU A 386 4.01 3.52 11.70
CA GLU A 386 2.80 3.69 10.89
C GLU A 386 1.57 3.86 11.79
N ASP A 387 0.67 4.76 11.41
CA ASP A 387 -0.57 5.07 12.15
C ASP A 387 -1.80 4.35 11.57
N VAL A 388 -1.61 3.57 10.52
CA VAL A 388 -2.64 2.82 9.79
C VAL A 388 -2.15 1.41 9.48
N ASP A 389 -3.07 0.46 9.34
CA ASP A 389 -2.81 -0.91 8.89
C ASP A 389 -3.46 -1.14 7.52
N PHE A 390 -2.93 -2.08 6.75
CA PHE A 390 -3.52 -2.54 5.49
C PHE A 390 -4.10 -3.94 5.63
N THR A 391 -5.16 -4.21 4.87
CA THR A 391 -5.62 -5.59 4.67
C THR A 391 -4.63 -6.38 3.81
N ALA A 392 -4.87 -7.69 3.72
CA ALA A 392 -4.31 -8.52 2.65
C ALA A 392 -4.57 -7.87 1.29
N CYS A 393 -3.60 -8.00 0.38
CA CYS A 393 -3.66 -7.43 -0.95
C CYS A 393 -4.87 -7.99 -1.70
N VAL A 394 -5.66 -7.11 -2.30
CA VAL A 394 -6.88 -7.44 -3.04
C VAL A 394 -6.60 -7.53 -4.54
N ASP A 395 -5.70 -6.67 -5.02
CA ASP A 395 -5.32 -6.59 -6.43
C ASP A 395 -3.88 -6.06 -6.55
N PHE A 396 -3.35 -6.05 -7.76
CA PHE A 396 -2.02 -5.52 -8.09
C PHE A 396 -2.10 -4.66 -9.35
N ASP A 397 -1.43 -3.51 -9.33
CA ASP A 397 -1.44 -2.63 -10.50
C ASP A 397 -0.15 -1.82 -10.67
N GLY A 398 0.10 -1.45 -11.93
CA GLY A 398 1.13 -0.48 -12.29
C GLY A 398 0.56 0.93 -12.35
N LEU A 399 1.21 1.88 -11.71
CA LEU A 399 0.95 3.29 -11.92
C LEU A 399 1.90 3.78 -13.01
N CYS A 400 1.35 4.07 -14.19
CA CYS A 400 2.14 4.41 -15.38
C CYS A 400 1.84 5.85 -15.81
N VAL A 401 2.74 6.42 -16.61
CA VAL A 401 2.54 7.75 -17.19
C VAL A 401 1.76 7.60 -18.50
N VAL A 402 0.79 8.48 -18.70
CA VAL A 402 0.00 8.63 -19.92
C VAL A 402 0.42 9.92 -20.60
N VAL A 403 0.72 9.82 -21.88
CA VAL A 403 1.16 10.92 -22.73
C VAL A 403 0.20 11.10 -23.90
N PRO A 404 0.20 12.27 -24.56
CA PRO A 404 -0.53 12.44 -25.80
C PRO A 404 -0.03 11.44 -26.87
N LYS A 405 -0.94 10.77 -27.57
CA LYS A 405 -0.58 9.83 -28.66
C LYS A 405 0.24 10.54 -29.73
N ALA A 406 1.27 9.92 -30.28
CA ALA A 406 2.09 10.53 -31.34
C ALA A 406 1.22 11.02 -32.51
N THR A 407 1.62 12.13 -33.14
CA THR A 407 0.85 12.68 -34.26
C THR A 407 0.99 11.83 -35.50
N LYS A 408 -0.02 11.88 -36.38
CA LYS A 408 0.06 11.28 -37.71
C LYS A 408 1.14 11.97 -38.54
N ILE A 409 1.90 11.18 -39.29
CA ILE A 409 2.86 11.71 -40.26
C ILE A 409 2.07 12.29 -41.45
N PRO A 410 2.24 13.59 -41.77
CA PRO A 410 1.54 14.21 -42.89
C PRO A 410 1.76 13.44 -44.20
N LYS A 411 0.67 13.24 -44.95
CA LYS A 411 0.66 12.31 -46.09
C LYS A 411 1.75 12.59 -47.14
N GLY A 412 2.06 13.86 -47.39
CA GLY A 412 3.05 14.29 -48.39
C GLY A 412 4.50 13.96 -48.04
N ILE A 413 4.84 13.79 -46.77
CA ILE A 413 6.23 13.51 -46.34
C ILE A 413 6.47 12.03 -45.98
N ARG A 414 5.42 11.20 -45.98
CA ARG A 414 5.50 9.77 -45.59
C ARG A 414 6.57 8.99 -46.35
N ILE A 415 6.76 9.27 -47.64
CA ILE A 415 7.74 8.59 -48.51
C ILE A 415 9.17 8.68 -47.95
N TYR A 416 9.53 9.80 -47.32
CA TYR A 416 10.86 9.98 -46.74
C TYR A 416 11.07 9.17 -45.45
N HIS A 417 9.97 8.80 -44.77
CA HIS A 417 9.98 8.01 -43.55
C HIS A 417 9.90 6.49 -43.79
N PHE A 418 9.79 6.02 -45.04
CA PHE A 418 9.70 4.58 -45.34
C PHE A 418 11.00 3.82 -45.04
N PHE A 419 12.13 4.49 -45.20
CA PHE A 419 13.44 3.93 -44.88
C PHE A 419 14.19 4.86 -43.93
N PRO A 420 14.97 4.31 -42.99
CA PRO A 420 15.88 5.11 -42.19
C PRO A 420 16.88 5.81 -43.11
N LEU A 421 17.33 6.99 -42.68
CA LEU A 421 18.22 7.86 -43.46
C LEU A 421 19.52 7.14 -43.88
N SER A 422 19.98 6.19 -43.07
CA SER A 422 21.11 5.30 -43.37
C SER A 422 20.90 4.47 -44.64
N VAL A 423 19.72 3.93 -44.89
CA VAL A 423 19.42 3.12 -46.09
C VAL A 423 19.42 4.00 -47.35
N TRP A 424 18.88 5.22 -47.25
CA TRP A 424 18.96 6.19 -48.34
C TRP A 424 20.41 6.54 -48.68
N ILE A 425 21.23 6.83 -47.66
CA ILE A 425 22.66 7.11 -47.83
C ILE A 425 23.38 5.91 -48.42
N CYS A 426 23.20 4.71 -47.87
CA CYS A 426 23.84 3.49 -48.37
C CYS A 426 23.45 3.19 -49.82
N SER A 427 22.18 3.37 -50.19
CA SER A 427 21.72 3.22 -51.57
C SER A 427 22.37 4.24 -52.50
N MET A 428 22.46 5.50 -52.10
CA MET A 428 23.14 6.55 -52.89
C MET A 428 24.63 6.27 -53.03
N LEU A 429 25.31 5.86 -51.94
CA LEU A 429 26.73 5.50 -51.96
C LEU A 429 27.00 4.27 -52.84
N ALA A 430 26.13 3.26 -52.80
CA ALA A 430 26.23 2.10 -53.68
C ALA A 430 26.13 2.51 -55.15
N HIS A 431 25.17 3.37 -55.50
CA HIS A 431 25.05 3.91 -56.85
C HIS A 431 26.30 4.71 -57.26
N VAL A 432 26.80 5.60 -56.40
CA VAL A 432 28.04 6.36 -56.66
C VAL A 432 29.24 5.43 -56.87
N PHE A 433 29.41 4.41 -56.04
CA PHE A 433 30.50 3.44 -56.16
C PHE A 433 30.44 2.68 -57.49
N THR A 434 29.24 2.29 -57.91
CA THR A 434 29.06 1.62 -59.21
C THR A 434 29.35 2.55 -60.39
N TYR A 435 29.00 3.84 -60.29
CA TYR A 435 29.40 4.83 -61.28
C TYR A 435 30.93 4.99 -61.33
N LEU A 436 31.61 5.10 -60.19
CA LEU A 436 33.07 5.23 -60.14
C LEU A 436 33.78 4.03 -60.79
N ILE A 437 33.34 2.80 -60.48
CA ILE A 437 33.89 1.58 -61.09
C ILE A 437 33.72 1.60 -62.62
N TRP A 438 32.58 2.05 -63.11
CA TRP A 438 32.25 1.97 -64.53
C TRP A 438 32.81 3.14 -65.35
N THR A 439 33.01 4.30 -64.72
CA THR A 439 33.68 5.48 -65.32
C THR A 439 35.19 5.26 -65.47
N GLY A 440 35.81 4.45 -64.62
CA GLY A 440 37.22 4.03 -64.79
C GLY A 440 37.50 3.28 -66.11
N LYS A 441 36.45 2.81 -66.81
CA LYS A 441 36.57 2.07 -68.09
C LYS A 441 35.97 2.80 -69.31
N LYS A 442 35.14 3.83 -69.12
CA LYS A 442 34.36 4.50 -70.20
C LYS A 442 34.14 5.98 -69.89
N SER A 443 33.81 6.77 -70.92
CA SER A 443 33.46 8.20 -70.77
C SER A 443 32.38 8.42 -69.71
N PHE A 444 32.67 9.31 -68.75
CA PHE A 444 31.86 9.58 -67.56
C PHE A 444 30.38 9.86 -67.88
N ARG A 445 30.11 10.71 -68.87
CA ARG A 445 28.75 11.10 -69.28
C ARG A 445 27.94 9.93 -69.84
N ALA A 446 28.59 9.10 -70.67
CA ALA A 446 27.93 7.95 -71.29
C ALA A 446 27.61 6.86 -70.25
N THR A 447 28.47 6.70 -69.24
CA THR A 447 28.27 5.76 -68.14
C THR A 447 27.09 6.18 -67.27
N ILE A 448 27.02 7.44 -66.85
CA ILE A 448 25.90 7.95 -66.05
C ILE A 448 24.57 7.78 -66.79
N TYR A 449 24.53 8.16 -68.06
CA TYR A 449 23.31 8.04 -68.88
C TYR A 449 22.85 6.58 -69.02
N ARG A 450 23.76 5.65 -69.32
CA ARG A 450 23.43 4.23 -69.47
C ARG A 450 22.98 3.59 -68.16
N SER A 451 23.64 3.92 -67.05
CA SER A 451 23.27 3.38 -65.75
C SER A 451 21.93 3.95 -65.26
N PHE A 452 21.65 5.24 -65.51
CA PHE A 452 20.33 5.81 -65.24
C PHE A 452 19.22 5.10 -66.03
N LEU A 453 19.41 4.91 -67.33
CA LEU A 453 18.45 4.17 -68.17
C LEU A 453 18.22 2.74 -67.67
N LEU A 454 19.28 2.09 -67.21
CA LEU A 454 19.18 0.74 -66.68
C LEU A 454 18.42 0.69 -65.34
N THR A 455 18.66 1.64 -64.44
CA THR A 455 17.89 1.79 -63.19
C THR A 455 16.43 2.17 -63.46
N ALA A 456 16.16 2.93 -64.54
CA ALA A 456 14.81 3.25 -65.01
C ALA A 456 14.12 2.07 -65.73
N GLY A 457 14.74 0.89 -65.82
CA GLY A 457 14.16 -0.31 -66.44
C GLY A 457 14.17 -0.31 -67.97
N CYS A 458 14.89 0.62 -68.60
CA CYS A 458 15.02 0.64 -70.07
C CYS A 458 16.03 -0.43 -70.53
N PRO A 459 15.70 -1.22 -71.58
CA PRO A 459 16.60 -2.24 -72.09
C PRO A 459 17.88 -1.59 -72.63
N GLN A 460 19.03 -2.01 -72.11
CA GLN A 460 20.36 -1.57 -72.52
C GLN A 460 21.20 -2.76 -72.99
N LYS A 461 22.21 -2.49 -73.82
CA LYS A 461 23.19 -3.50 -74.20
C LYS A 461 23.99 -3.93 -72.96
N LEU A 462 23.98 -5.23 -72.67
CA LEU A 462 24.71 -5.83 -71.56
C LEU A 462 26.22 -5.58 -71.69
N PRO A 463 26.94 -5.42 -70.56
CA PRO A 463 28.39 -5.29 -70.58
C PRO A 463 29.06 -6.57 -71.12
N ASN A 464 30.24 -6.40 -71.72
CA ASN A 464 30.96 -7.48 -72.39
C ASN A 464 31.77 -8.37 -71.43
N THR A 465 32.08 -7.90 -70.21
CA THR A 465 32.91 -8.64 -69.24
C THR A 465 32.06 -9.36 -68.19
N ASN A 466 32.48 -10.57 -67.80
CA ASN A 466 31.76 -11.38 -66.80
C ASN A 466 31.71 -10.69 -65.42
N ALA A 467 32.78 -9.98 -65.02
CA ALA A 467 32.81 -9.23 -63.77
C ALA A 467 31.78 -8.10 -63.73
N GLU A 468 31.60 -7.35 -64.83
CA GLU A 468 30.57 -6.31 -64.93
C GLU A 468 29.15 -6.90 -64.89
N ARG A 469 28.96 -8.09 -65.48
CA ARG A 469 27.66 -8.79 -65.44
C ARG A 469 27.29 -9.26 -64.04
N ILE A 470 28.25 -9.78 -63.27
CA ILE A 470 28.03 -10.20 -61.88
C ILE A 470 27.70 -8.99 -61.00
N LEU A 471 28.49 -7.91 -61.11
CA LEU A 471 28.23 -6.66 -60.39
C LEU A 471 26.84 -6.10 -60.73
N LEU A 472 26.50 -6.08 -62.01
CA LEU A 472 25.20 -5.61 -62.49
C LEU A 472 24.05 -6.48 -62.01
N SER A 473 24.21 -7.80 -62.01
CA SER A 473 23.22 -8.73 -61.48
C SER A 473 22.95 -8.48 -60.00
N GLY A 474 23.99 -8.20 -59.21
CA GLY A 474 23.85 -7.88 -57.79
C GLY A 474 23.08 -6.57 -57.56
N ILE A 475 23.39 -5.53 -58.34
CA ILE A 475 22.70 -4.22 -58.27
C ILE A 475 21.23 -4.36 -58.70
N LEU A 476 20.96 -5.09 -59.78
CA LEU A 476 19.58 -5.30 -60.26
C LEU A 476 18.78 -6.10 -59.24
N LEU A 477 19.36 -7.14 -58.63
CA LEU A 477 18.71 -7.89 -57.57
C LEU A 477 18.40 -7.00 -56.36
N ALA A 478 19.36 -6.17 -55.92
CA ALA A 478 19.16 -5.22 -54.83
C ALA A 478 18.11 -4.15 -55.15
N ASN A 479 18.04 -3.67 -56.39
CA ASN A 479 17.03 -2.71 -56.82
C ASN A 479 15.64 -3.36 -56.86
N VAL A 480 15.51 -4.59 -57.35
CA VAL A 480 14.23 -5.32 -57.35
C VAL A 480 13.74 -5.55 -55.92
N THR A 481 14.62 -5.93 -54.99
CA THR A 481 14.23 -6.11 -53.58
C THR A 481 13.83 -4.79 -52.92
N LEU A 482 14.61 -3.71 -53.12
CA LEU A 482 14.29 -2.38 -52.58
C LEU A 482 12.95 -1.84 -53.13
N VAL A 483 12.70 -1.98 -54.43
CA VAL A 483 11.43 -1.59 -55.06
C VAL A 483 10.27 -2.44 -54.51
N GLY A 484 10.49 -3.74 -54.30
CA GLY A 484 9.51 -4.63 -53.68
C GLY A 484 9.13 -4.19 -52.26
N ILE A 485 10.13 -3.93 -51.41
CA ILE A 485 9.92 -3.45 -50.03
C ILE A 485 9.23 -2.08 -50.04
N PHE A 486 9.70 -1.15 -50.88
CA PHE A 486 9.12 0.18 -51.03
C PHE A 486 7.64 0.09 -51.43
N SER A 487 7.30 -0.75 -52.41
CA SER A 487 5.92 -0.95 -52.88
C SER A 487 5.04 -1.54 -51.77
N GLY A 488 5.58 -2.45 -50.96
CA GLY A 488 4.87 -3.02 -49.81
C GLY A 488 4.59 -1.99 -48.70
N ILE A 489 5.59 -1.18 -48.33
CA ILE A 489 5.43 -0.11 -47.33
C ILE A 489 4.48 0.97 -47.85
N LEU A 490 4.57 1.33 -49.13
CA LEU A 490 3.68 2.30 -49.76
C LEU A 490 2.22 1.82 -49.70
N TYR A 491 1.96 0.54 -50.03
CA TYR A 491 0.63 -0.04 -49.90
C TYR A 491 0.13 0.02 -48.45
N ASN A 492 0.95 -0.36 -47.47
CA ASN A 492 0.57 -0.30 -46.06
C ASN A 492 0.29 1.13 -45.59
N SER A 493 1.07 2.12 -46.04
CA SER A 493 0.88 3.54 -45.75
C SER A 493 -0.43 4.10 -46.34
N PHE A 494 -0.96 3.47 -47.40
CA PHE A 494 -2.27 3.81 -47.94
C PHE A 494 -3.42 3.12 -47.22
N ALA A 495 -3.20 1.90 -46.74
CA ALA A 495 -4.20 1.16 -45.97
C ALA A 495 -4.34 1.68 -44.53
N HIS A 496 -3.24 2.11 -43.92
CA HIS A 496 -3.18 2.55 -42.52
C HIS A 496 -2.41 3.87 -42.39
N ASP A 497 -2.84 4.71 -41.45
CA ASP A 497 -2.11 5.92 -41.10
C ASP A 497 -0.76 5.58 -40.44
N MET A 498 0.29 6.31 -40.83
CA MET A 498 1.60 6.24 -40.18
C MET A 498 1.69 7.29 -39.09
N TYR A 499 2.23 6.91 -37.93
CA TYR A 499 2.43 7.79 -36.78
C TYR A 499 3.93 7.99 -36.52
N TYR A 500 4.28 9.10 -35.86
CA TYR A 500 5.61 9.24 -35.28
C TYR A 500 5.80 8.21 -34.15
N PRO A 501 7.05 7.90 -33.77
CA PRO A 501 7.32 7.04 -32.61
C PRO A 501 6.63 7.61 -31.35
N ASP A 502 6.02 6.72 -30.59
CA ASP A 502 5.45 7.06 -29.29
C ASP A 502 6.55 7.14 -28.21
N ILE A 503 6.19 7.70 -27.06
CA ILE A 503 7.06 7.75 -25.88
C ILE A 503 6.78 6.48 -25.07
N ASP A 504 7.70 5.52 -25.15
CA ASP A 504 7.52 4.19 -24.52
C ASP A 504 8.33 4.03 -23.22
N ASN A 505 9.43 4.76 -23.07
CA ASN A 505 10.36 4.67 -21.93
C ASN A 505 10.37 5.95 -21.09
N LEU A 506 10.81 5.84 -19.82
CA LEU A 506 10.95 7.00 -18.92
C LEU A 506 12.04 7.98 -19.38
N HIS A 507 13.07 7.49 -20.05
CA HIS A 507 14.10 8.33 -20.67
C HIS A 507 13.52 9.20 -21.79
N ASP A 508 12.68 8.63 -22.66
CA ASP A 508 12.03 9.36 -23.75
C ASP A 508 11.02 10.37 -23.20
N LEU A 509 10.36 10.03 -22.08
CA LEU A 509 9.49 10.94 -21.35
C LEU A 509 10.28 12.14 -20.80
N ASP A 510 11.45 11.90 -20.21
CA ASP A 510 12.31 12.99 -19.73
C ASP A 510 12.78 13.88 -20.90
N ALA A 511 13.24 13.27 -21.99
CA ALA A 511 13.68 13.97 -23.20
C ALA A 511 12.54 14.78 -23.87
N SER A 512 11.29 14.35 -23.75
CA SER A 512 10.13 15.07 -24.27
C SER A 512 9.90 16.44 -23.60
N GLY A 513 10.39 16.62 -22.36
CA GLY A 513 10.20 17.83 -21.58
C GLY A 513 8.76 18.07 -21.10
N LEU A 514 7.86 17.09 -21.25
CA LEU A 514 6.47 17.20 -20.80
C LEU A 514 6.39 17.23 -19.28
N PRO A 515 5.66 18.20 -18.67
CA PRO A 515 5.40 18.20 -17.25
C PRO A 515 4.41 17.08 -16.87
N ILE A 516 4.68 16.41 -15.76
CA ILE A 516 3.86 15.30 -15.25
C ILE A 516 2.84 15.84 -14.26
N SER A 517 1.58 15.83 -14.66
CA SER A 517 0.51 16.36 -13.83
C SER A 517 0.02 15.36 -12.78
N LEU A 518 0.14 15.75 -11.51
CA LEU A 518 -0.29 15.02 -10.33
C LEU A 518 -1.71 15.41 -9.92
N THR A 519 -2.57 14.41 -9.72
CA THR A 519 -3.92 14.58 -9.16
C THR A 519 -3.94 14.56 -7.63
N SER A 520 -2.94 13.92 -7.01
CA SER A 520 -2.79 13.81 -5.55
C SER A 520 -1.35 14.05 -5.14
N ALA A 521 -1.16 14.80 -4.04
CA ALA A 521 0.15 14.99 -3.43
C ALA A 521 0.71 13.68 -2.85
N SER A 522 -0.14 12.68 -2.60
CA SER A 522 0.26 11.34 -2.16
C SER A 522 1.06 10.56 -3.20
N LEU A 523 1.28 11.09 -4.41
CA LEU A 523 2.07 10.46 -5.46
C LEU A 523 3.39 11.19 -5.72
N ALA A 524 3.68 12.24 -4.95
CA ALA A 524 4.90 13.04 -5.12
C ALA A 524 6.18 12.29 -4.74
N ASP A 525 6.04 11.21 -3.98
CA ASP A 525 7.08 10.27 -3.52
C ASP A 525 7.34 9.13 -4.53
N LEU A 526 6.65 9.09 -5.67
CA LEU A 526 6.76 8.00 -6.64
C LEU A 526 8.14 7.91 -7.32
N PHE A 527 8.83 9.04 -7.42
CA PHE A 527 10.18 9.14 -7.99
C PHE A 527 11.22 9.50 -6.92
N ASP A 528 10.91 9.23 -5.64
CA ASP A 528 11.89 9.37 -4.58
C ASP A 528 12.85 8.18 -4.63
N ASP A 529 14.13 8.44 -4.43
CA ASP A 529 15.17 7.42 -4.48
C ASP A 529 14.92 6.43 -3.33
N ASP A 530 14.55 5.19 -3.64
CA ASP A 530 14.70 4.08 -2.70
C ASP A 530 16.22 3.83 -2.58
N ASP A 531 16.77 3.95 -1.37
CA ASP A 531 18.21 3.89 -1.03
C ASP A 531 18.95 2.59 -1.48
N ASP A 532 18.30 1.69 -2.24
CA ASP A 532 18.77 0.35 -2.59
C ASP A 532 19.28 0.18 -4.03
N ASP A 533 19.12 1.16 -4.93
CA ASP A 533 19.63 1.08 -6.31
C ASP A 533 20.98 1.82 -6.48
N ASP A 534 22.08 1.07 -6.56
CA ASP A 534 23.47 1.52 -6.80
C ASP A 534 23.71 2.18 -8.19
N ASP A 535 22.66 2.45 -8.97
CA ASP A 535 22.77 2.98 -10.33
C ASP A 535 22.61 4.51 -10.37
N VAL A 536 23.71 5.19 -10.64
CA VAL A 536 23.81 6.67 -10.60
C VAL A 536 22.96 7.32 -11.71
N ASP A 537 22.80 6.65 -12.85
CA ASP A 537 22.08 7.19 -14.01
C ASP A 537 20.54 7.16 -13.78
N SER A 538 19.99 6.09 -13.18
CA SER A 538 18.56 6.01 -12.86
C SER A 538 18.15 7.05 -11.82
N THR A 539 18.99 7.26 -10.80
CA THR A 539 18.83 8.30 -9.77
C THR A 539 18.71 9.70 -10.40
N SER A 540 19.58 10.02 -11.37
CA SER A 540 19.56 11.33 -12.04
C SER A 540 18.30 11.55 -12.89
N LEU A 541 17.82 10.48 -13.56
CA LEU A 541 16.59 10.48 -14.35
C LEU A 541 15.36 10.67 -13.46
N MET A 542 15.26 9.92 -12.36
CA MET A 542 14.14 10.02 -11.42
C MET A 542 14.06 11.42 -10.80
N GLN A 543 15.20 11.99 -10.41
CA GLN A 543 15.25 13.37 -9.90
C GLN A 543 14.85 14.42 -10.95
N SER A 544 15.18 14.21 -12.23
CA SER A 544 14.74 15.08 -13.33
C SER A 544 13.22 15.01 -13.53
N LEU A 545 12.66 13.79 -13.57
CA LEU A 545 11.22 13.56 -13.70
C LEU A 545 10.44 14.12 -12.51
N ARG A 546 10.97 13.99 -11.29
CA ARG A 546 10.41 14.59 -10.08
C ARG A 546 10.30 16.11 -10.19
N LYS A 547 11.31 16.80 -10.73
CA LYS A 547 11.27 18.27 -10.93
C LYS A 547 10.23 18.69 -11.96
N LYS A 548 9.84 17.79 -12.87
CA LYS A 548 8.80 18.02 -13.89
C LYS A 548 7.38 17.73 -13.37
N MET A 549 7.24 17.23 -12.14
CA MET A 549 5.94 17.01 -11.53
C MET A 549 5.25 18.33 -11.16
N GLN A 550 3.98 18.47 -11.51
CA GLN A 550 3.17 19.65 -11.21
C GLN A 550 1.78 19.24 -10.77
N PHE A 551 1.21 19.91 -9.76
CA PHE A 551 -0.17 19.66 -9.37
C PHE A 551 -1.13 20.19 -10.44
N GLY A 552 -2.07 19.37 -10.90
CA GLY A 552 -3.05 19.78 -11.89
C GLY A 552 -4.38 19.06 -11.74
N THR A 553 -5.45 19.72 -12.17
CA THR A 553 -6.79 19.13 -12.22
C THR A 553 -7.09 18.67 -13.64
N ASN A 554 -7.90 17.60 -13.77
CA ASN A 554 -8.27 17.01 -15.06
C ASN A 554 -7.07 16.65 -15.96
N SER A 555 -5.97 16.17 -15.35
CA SER A 555 -4.69 15.89 -16.01
C SER A 555 -4.82 15.02 -17.27
N ILE A 556 -5.62 13.95 -17.21
CA ILE A 556 -5.85 13.04 -18.34
C ILE A 556 -6.56 13.76 -19.51
N SER A 557 -7.58 14.58 -19.20
CA SER A 557 -8.30 15.34 -20.21
C SER A 557 -7.41 16.39 -20.86
N ASN A 558 -6.56 17.05 -20.07
CA ASN A 558 -5.61 18.04 -20.58
C ASN A 558 -4.54 17.40 -21.47
N ALA A 559 -4.03 16.23 -21.08
CA ALA A 559 -3.11 15.46 -21.91
C ALA A 559 -3.74 15.08 -23.26
N ALA A 560 -5.02 14.69 -23.27
CA ALA A 560 -5.71 14.30 -24.50
C ALA A 560 -5.97 15.47 -25.46
N HIS A 561 -6.49 16.60 -24.95
CA HIS A 561 -6.96 17.70 -25.80
C HIS A 561 -5.91 18.79 -26.04
N TYR A 562 -5.17 19.19 -24.99
CA TYR A 562 -4.17 20.28 -25.10
C TYR A 562 -2.78 19.75 -25.42
N ARG A 563 -2.51 18.46 -25.21
CA ARG A 563 -1.25 17.79 -25.54
C ARG A 563 -0.01 18.44 -24.91
N ASN A 564 -0.19 19.19 -23.81
CA ASN A 564 0.85 20.01 -23.16
C ASN A 564 1.33 19.43 -21.82
N VAL A 565 0.68 18.38 -21.33
CA VAL A 565 0.98 17.72 -20.05
C VAL A 565 0.92 16.21 -20.24
N SER A 566 1.61 15.48 -19.36
CA SER A 566 1.40 14.05 -19.14
C SER A 566 0.65 13.85 -17.81
N ALA A 567 0.09 12.67 -17.59
CA ALA A 567 -0.71 12.36 -16.40
C ALA A 567 -0.43 10.94 -15.90
N PHE A 568 -0.75 10.63 -14.65
CA PHE A 568 -0.73 9.26 -14.16
C PHE A 568 -2.03 8.52 -14.45
N ALA A 569 -1.92 7.25 -14.83
CA ALA A 569 -3.05 6.34 -14.89
C ALA A 569 -2.66 4.94 -14.42
N ARG A 570 -3.66 4.23 -13.90
CA ARG A 570 -3.54 2.81 -13.55
C ARG A 570 -3.55 1.95 -14.81
N LYS A 571 -2.56 1.07 -14.97
CA LYS A 571 -2.37 0.23 -16.16
C LYS A 571 -3.60 -0.63 -16.46
N SER A 572 -4.13 -1.31 -15.44
CA SER A 572 -5.27 -2.23 -15.62
C SER A 572 -6.55 -1.54 -16.11
N TYR A 573 -6.69 -0.22 -15.89
CA TYR A 573 -7.87 0.55 -16.26
C TYR A 573 -7.64 1.49 -17.45
N PHE A 574 -6.41 1.56 -17.99
CA PHE A 574 -6.11 2.38 -19.16
C PHE A 574 -7.00 2.07 -20.38
N PRO A 575 -7.37 0.82 -20.70
CA PRO A 575 -8.27 0.52 -21.83
C PRO A 575 -9.61 1.28 -21.77
N ILE A 576 -10.13 1.54 -20.56
CA ILE A 576 -11.37 2.30 -20.37
C ILE A 576 -11.19 3.75 -20.80
N ILE A 577 -10.06 4.35 -20.42
CA ILE A 577 -9.69 5.73 -20.77
C ILE A 577 -9.53 5.87 -22.29
N THR A 578 -8.89 4.89 -22.92
CA THR A 578 -8.68 4.86 -24.37
C THR A 578 -10.00 4.85 -25.14
N GLU A 579 -10.99 4.06 -24.71
CA GLU A 579 -12.32 4.00 -25.33
C GLU A 579 -13.18 5.24 -25.05
N GLU A 580 -12.85 6.02 -24.02
CA GLU A 580 -13.53 7.28 -23.72
C GLU A 580 -12.95 8.47 -24.50
N LEU A 581 -11.64 8.47 -24.72
CA LEU A 581 -10.89 9.57 -25.34
C LEU A 581 -10.40 9.18 -26.74
N ILE A 582 -11.35 9.18 -27.66
CA ILE A 582 -11.16 8.86 -29.06
C ILE A 582 -11.13 10.15 -29.90
N ASP A 583 -10.24 10.19 -30.88
CA ASP A 583 -10.10 11.25 -31.86
C ASP A 583 -11.27 11.27 -32.87
N THR A 584 -11.41 12.35 -33.66
CA THR A 584 -12.45 12.44 -34.70
C THR A 584 -12.40 11.30 -35.72
N ASP A 585 -11.20 10.76 -35.93
CA ASP A 585 -10.91 9.69 -36.88
C ASP A 585 -11.08 8.28 -36.27
N GLY A 586 -11.49 8.17 -35.01
CA GLY A 586 -11.68 6.89 -34.32
C GLY A 586 -10.42 6.30 -33.66
N GLY A 587 -9.28 7.00 -33.70
CA GLY A 587 -8.03 6.59 -33.06
C GLY A 587 -7.89 7.05 -31.61
N PRO A 588 -7.01 6.45 -30.79
CA PRO A 588 -6.83 6.86 -29.40
C PRO A 588 -6.09 8.21 -29.29
N LEU A 589 -6.53 9.10 -28.40
CA LEU A 589 -5.86 10.40 -28.16
C LEU A 589 -4.64 10.30 -27.24
N LEU A 590 -4.55 9.23 -26.48
CA LEU A 590 -3.56 9.01 -25.44
C LEU A 590 -2.78 7.73 -25.68
N HIS A 591 -1.55 7.70 -25.17
CA HIS A 591 -0.66 6.55 -25.16
C HIS A 591 -0.17 6.31 -23.74
N LEU A 592 -0.13 5.03 -23.33
CA LEU A 592 0.41 4.62 -22.04
C LEU A 592 1.89 4.29 -22.25
N VAL A 593 2.77 4.97 -21.53
CA VAL A 593 4.20 4.66 -21.49
C VAL A 593 4.36 3.22 -20.99
N GLU A 594 5.13 2.40 -21.72
CA GLU A 594 5.27 0.96 -21.42
C GLU A 594 6.00 0.73 -20.09
N GLU A 595 7.03 1.55 -19.83
CA GLU A 595 7.79 1.57 -18.58
C GLU A 595 7.04 2.36 -17.49
N CYS A 596 6.55 1.65 -16.48
CA CYS A 596 5.80 2.25 -15.37
C CYS A 596 6.75 2.55 -14.20
N PRO A 597 6.71 3.77 -13.64
CA PRO A 597 7.58 4.17 -12.53
C PRO A 597 7.30 3.45 -11.21
N GLY A 598 6.08 2.94 -11.01
CA GLY A 598 5.77 2.21 -9.78
C GLY A 598 4.77 1.07 -10.01
N LYS A 599 4.99 -0.02 -9.28
CA LYS A 599 4.09 -1.16 -9.21
C LYS A 599 3.69 -1.39 -7.76
N PHE A 600 2.39 -1.40 -7.49
CA PHE A 600 1.87 -1.40 -6.13
C PHE A 600 0.87 -2.53 -5.94
N TYR A 601 0.94 -3.13 -4.76
CA TYR A 601 -0.19 -3.89 -4.24
C TYR A 601 -1.30 -2.94 -3.84
N LEU A 602 -2.54 -3.40 -3.98
CA LEU A 602 -3.73 -2.67 -3.59
C LEU A 602 -4.38 -3.35 -2.40
N SER A 603 -4.65 -2.57 -1.36
CA SER A 603 -5.31 -3.05 -0.13
C SER A 603 -6.30 -2.03 0.39
N TYR A 604 -7.17 -2.48 1.29
CA TYR A 604 -8.05 -1.60 2.04
C TYR A 604 -7.35 -1.08 3.29
N LEU A 605 -7.77 0.11 3.73
CA LEU A 605 -7.16 0.82 4.83
C LEU A 605 -7.92 0.57 6.14
N LEU A 606 -7.18 0.21 7.18
CA LEU A 606 -7.69 -0.08 8.52
C LEU A 606 -7.02 0.85 9.55
N PRO A 607 -7.73 1.19 10.64
CA PRO A 607 -7.08 1.77 11.80
C PRO A 607 -6.02 0.81 12.34
N LYS A 608 -4.95 1.36 12.91
CA LYS A 608 -3.91 0.56 13.56
C LYS A 608 -4.49 -0.37 14.61
N ASN A 609 -4.05 -1.63 14.62
CA ASN A 609 -4.52 -2.70 15.49
C ASN A 609 -6.05 -2.92 15.41
N SER A 610 -6.63 -2.78 14.22
CA SER A 610 -8.06 -3.01 14.00
C SER A 610 -8.47 -4.45 14.26
N ILE A 611 -9.58 -4.62 14.97
CA ILE A 611 -10.17 -5.94 15.26
C ILE A 611 -10.73 -6.63 14.01
N LEU A 612 -10.94 -5.89 12.92
CA LEU A 612 -11.50 -6.43 11.68
C LEU A 612 -10.45 -7.14 10.82
N ASN A 613 -9.16 -6.85 11.07
CA ASN A 613 -8.04 -7.24 10.22
C ASN A 613 -7.97 -8.77 10.02
N GLU A 614 -8.01 -9.56 11.11
CA GLU A 614 -7.89 -11.02 11.06
C GLU A 614 -8.96 -11.68 10.15
N LYS A 615 -10.24 -11.29 10.32
CA LYS A 615 -11.36 -11.90 9.58
C LYS A 615 -11.44 -11.38 8.15
N ILE A 616 -11.23 -10.08 7.92
CA ILE A 616 -11.21 -9.50 6.57
C ILE A 616 -10.08 -10.11 5.76
N ASN A 617 -8.87 -10.23 6.32
CA ASN A 617 -7.73 -10.82 5.61
C ASN A 617 -7.96 -12.30 5.29
N ALA A 618 -8.54 -13.07 6.21
CA ALA A 618 -8.90 -14.46 5.94
C ALA A 618 -9.88 -14.57 4.76
N LEU A 619 -10.88 -13.69 4.70
CA LEU A 619 -11.85 -13.68 3.60
C LEU A 619 -11.23 -13.20 2.28
N ILE A 620 -10.48 -12.10 2.27
CA ILE A 620 -9.77 -11.62 1.07
C ILE A 620 -8.81 -12.69 0.55
N SER A 621 -8.11 -13.40 1.44
CA SER A 621 -7.21 -14.48 1.04
C SER A 621 -7.96 -15.64 0.37
N GLN A 622 -9.14 -16.00 0.88
CA GLN A 622 -10.01 -16.99 0.24
C GLN A 622 -10.52 -16.51 -1.14
N LEU A 623 -10.90 -15.24 -1.25
CA LEU A 623 -11.32 -14.64 -2.53
C LEU A 623 -10.17 -14.65 -3.54
N ASN A 624 -8.95 -14.32 -3.11
CA ASN A 624 -7.74 -14.37 -3.93
C ASN A 624 -7.41 -15.79 -4.38
N GLN A 625 -7.48 -16.77 -3.48
CA GLN A 625 -7.28 -18.19 -3.82
C GLN A 625 -8.31 -18.69 -4.85
N ALA A 626 -9.52 -18.16 -4.81
CA ALA A 626 -10.56 -18.45 -5.81
C ALA A 626 -10.39 -17.66 -7.12
N GLY A 627 -9.46 -16.69 -7.18
CA GLY A 627 -9.26 -15.81 -8.34
C GLY A 627 -10.39 -14.81 -8.60
N LEU A 628 -11.30 -14.62 -7.62
CA LEU A 628 -12.49 -13.79 -7.80
C LEU A 628 -12.19 -12.30 -8.03
N PRO A 629 -11.25 -11.66 -7.30
CA PRO A 629 -10.92 -10.26 -7.53
C PRO A 629 -10.43 -9.98 -8.97
N SER A 630 -9.51 -10.82 -9.46
CA SER A 630 -9.01 -10.71 -10.84
C SER A 630 -10.13 -10.88 -11.87
N LEU A 631 -11.02 -11.86 -11.67
CA LEU A 631 -12.19 -12.07 -12.51
C LEU A 631 -13.12 -10.85 -12.52
N TRP A 632 -13.43 -10.28 -11.35
CA TRP A 632 -14.31 -9.11 -11.24
C TRP A 632 -13.70 -7.89 -11.93
N SER A 633 -12.41 -7.62 -11.71
CA SER A 633 -11.70 -6.52 -12.36
C SER A 633 -11.77 -6.65 -13.89
N GLN A 634 -11.36 -7.80 -14.43
CA GLN A 634 -11.43 -8.05 -15.89
C GLN A 634 -12.85 -7.97 -16.44
N HIS A 635 -13.83 -8.51 -15.71
CA HIS A 635 -15.23 -8.48 -16.14
C HIS A 635 -15.80 -7.06 -16.18
N ILE A 636 -15.47 -6.21 -15.20
CA ILE A 636 -15.92 -4.82 -15.18
C ILE A 636 -15.31 -4.04 -16.36
N VAL A 637 -13.99 -4.18 -16.59
CA VAL A 637 -13.33 -3.53 -17.74
C VAL A 637 -13.95 -4.01 -19.06
N HIS A 638 -14.10 -5.32 -19.25
CA HIS A 638 -14.66 -5.89 -20.47
C HIS A 638 -16.11 -5.46 -20.71
N THR A 639 -16.95 -5.51 -19.68
CA THR A 639 -18.37 -5.12 -19.78
C THR A 639 -18.50 -3.64 -20.15
N PHE A 640 -17.64 -2.78 -19.60
CA PHE A 640 -17.61 -1.36 -19.96
C PHE A 640 -17.29 -1.15 -21.44
N ILE A 641 -16.24 -1.80 -21.94
CA ILE A 641 -15.81 -1.69 -23.34
C ILE A 641 -16.93 -2.17 -24.27
N VAL A 642 -17.51 -3.33 -24.01
CA VAL A 642 -18.62 -3.89 -24.80
C VAL A 642 -19.82 -2.95 -24.82
N GLN A 643 -20.19 -2.37 -23.68
CA GLN A 643 -21.29 -1.42 -23.59
C GLN A 643 -21.01 -0.15 -24.40
N LYS A 644 -19.78 0.38 -24.34
CA LYS A 644 -19.38 1.56 -25.13
C LYS A 644 -19.43 1.28 -26.62
N TRP A 645 -18.90 0.15 -27.08
CA TRP A 645 -18.95 -0.24 -28.49
C TRP A 645 -20.38 -0.46 -28.98
N SER A 646 -21.25 -1.06 -28.15
CA SER A 646 -22.66 -1.22 -28.47
C SER A 646 -23.35 0.14 -28.71
N LEU A 647 -23.13 1.10 -27.81
CA LEU A 647 -23.65 2.46 -27.94
C LEU A 647 -23.08 3.21 -29.15
N ALA A 648 -21.79 3.03 -29.45
CA ALA A 648 -21.16 3.61 -30.64
C ALA A 648 -21.80 3.05 -31.92
N LYS A 649 -21.97 1.72 -31.99
CA LYS A 649 -22.63 1.03 -33.10
C LYS A 649 -24.06 1.51 -33.31
N GLU A 650 -24.84 1.68 -32.24
CA GLU A 650 -26.21 2.20 -32.30
C GLU A 650 -26.26 3.65 -32.82
N LYS A 651 -25.34 4.51 -32.38
CA LYS A 651 -25.23 5.88 -32.91
C LYS A 651 -24.90 5.89 -34.41
N LEU A 652 -24.01 5.00 -34.84
CA LEU A 652 -23.62 4.83 -36.24
C LEU A 652 -24.80 4.33 -37.10
N THR A 653 -25.51 3.29 -36.66
CA THR A 653 -26.68 2.77 -37.40
C THR A 653 -27.79 3.79 -37.50
N ARG A 654 -28.03 4.59 -36.45
CA ARG A 654 -29.02 5.67 -36.45
C ARG A 654 -28.65 6.81 -37.40
N ASN A 655 -27.37 7.11 -37.54
CA ASN A 655 -26.88 8.19 -38.40
C ASN A 655 -26.79 7.78 -39.89
N GLY A 656 -27.11 6.54 -40.26
CA GLY A 656 -27.18 6.08 -41.66
C GLY A 656 -25.83 5.99 -42.39
N ASN A 657 -24.72 6.35 -41.74
CA ASN A 657 -23.38 6.21 -42.28
C ASN A 657 -22.86 4.81 -41.93
N GLY A 658 -23.16 3.84 -42.80
CA GLY A 658 -22.55 2.51 -42.74
C GLY A 658 -21.03 2.62 -42.83
N MET A 659 -20.32 1.97 -41.91
CA MET A 659 -18.86 1.94 -41.77
C MET A 659 -18.16 1.09 -42.85
N ASP A 660 -18.79 0.82 -43.98
CA ASP A 660 -18.24 -0.01 -45.05
C ASP A 660 -18.00 0.86 -46.28
N GLY A 661 -16.99 1.72 -46.20
CA GLY A 661 -16.62 2.60 -47.29
C GLY A 661 -15.13 2.51 -47.55
N PHE A 662 -14.73 1.73 -48.55
CA PHE A 662 -13.44 1.92 -49.22
C PHE A 662 -13.22 3.42 -49.42
N VAL A 663 -12.22 3.99 -48.75
CA VAL A 663 -11.89 5.40 -48.90
C VAL A 663 -11.20 5.55 -50.26
N PRO A 664 -11.80 6.26 -51.24
CA PRO A 664 -11.16 6.47 -52.52
C PRO A 664 -9.91 7.34 -52.34
N PHE A 665 -8.87 7.07 -53.14
CA PHE A 665 -7.67 7.88 -53.13
C PHE A 665 -7.97 9.32 -53.56
N ASN A 666 -7.55 10.28 -52.74
CA ASN A 666 -7.64 11.70 -53.06
C ASN A 666 -6.32 12.20 -53.66
N LEU A 667 -6.38 13.32 -54.40
CA LEU A 667 -5.20 13.96 -54.97
C LEU A 667 -4.15 14.33 -53.91
N SER A 668 -4.61 14.62 -52.67
CA SER A 668 -3.76 14.86 -51.50
C SER A 668 -2.84 13.70 -51.15
N ASP A 669 -3.23 12.47 -51.49
CA ASP A 669 -2.50 11.26 -51.12
C ASP A 669 -1.31 11.01 -52.05
N VAL A 670 -1.33 11.56 -53.27
CA VAL A 670 -0.32 11.37 -54.33
C VAL A 670 0.42 12.67 -54.68
N GLN A 671 0.17 13.76 -53.96
CA GLN A 671 0.74 15.09 -54.22
C GLN A 671 2.28 15.11 -54.31
N SER A 672 2.96 14.30 -53.48
CA SER A 672 4.42 14.23 -53.43
C SER A 672 5.02 13.77 -54.77
N SER A 673 4.40 12.80 -55.43
CA SER A 673 4.81 12.34 -56.76
C SER A 673 4.69 13.44 -57.81
N PHE A 674 3.61 14.23 -57.77
CA PHE A 674 3.43 15.37 -58.68
C PHE A 674 4.45 16.50 -58.42
N TYR A 675 4.75 16.81 -57.15
CA TYR A 675 5.78 17.79 -56.82
C TYR A 675 7.17 17.33 -57.29
N MET A 676 7.53 16.06 -57.09
CA MET A 676 8.80 15.52 -57.57
C MET A 676 8.91 15.57 -59.08
N LEU A 677 7.83 15.26 -59.81
CA LEU A 677 7.79 15.39 -61.27
C LEU A 677 7.95 16.83 -61.72
N LEU A 678 7.23 17.77 -61.09
CA LEU A 678 7.29 19.20 -61.43
C LEU A 678 8.71 19.76 -61.20
N ILE A 679 9.34 19.43 -60.07
CA ILE A 679 10.71 19.83 -59.75
C ILE A 679 11.68 19.26 -60.81
N GLY A 680 11.55 17.97 -61.14
CA GLY A 680 12.39 17.31 -62.14
C GLY A 680 12.28 17.94 -63.52
N LEU A 681 11.06 18.22 -63.98
CA LEU A 681 10.80 18.89 -65.27
C LEU A 681 11.31 20.33 -65.27
N SER A 682 11.17 21.05 -64.16
CA SER A 682 11.68 22.42 -64.01
C SER A 682 13.21 22.44 -64.11
N ILE A 683 13.90 21.55 -63.40
CA ILE A 683 15.37 21.42 -63.47
C ILE A 683 15.80 21.05 -64.89
N SER A 684 15.14 20.08 -65.51
CA SER A 684 15.44 19.67 -66.89
C SER A 684 15.26 20.83 -67.88
N THR A 685 14.20 21.61 -67.73
CA THR A 685 13.94 22.80 -68.55
C THR A 685 15.01 23.86 -68.35
N ILE A 686 15.42 24.13 -67.11
CA ILE A 686 16.52 25.07 -66.80
C ILE A 686 17.83 24.61 -67.46
N VAL A 687 18.19 23.33 -67.34
CA VAL A 687 19.39 22.77 -67.97
C VAL A 687 19.32 22.91 -69.48
N PHE A 688 18.17 22.60 -70.11
CA PHE A 688 17.97 22.75 -71.55
C PHE A 688 18.13 24.20 -72.02
N LEU A 689 17.57 25.17 -71.28
CA LEU A 689 17.70 26.59 -71.58
C LEU A 689 19.14 27.10 -71.40
N CYS A 690 19.87 26.58 -70.42
CA CYS A 690 21.30 26.84 -70.25
C CYS A 690 22.13 26.25 -71.40
N GLU A 691 21.85 25.03 -71.85
CA GLU A 691 22.54 24.40 -72.99
C GLU A 691 22.31 25.14 -74.31
N LYS A 692 21.12 25.69 -74.52
CA LYS A 692 20.80 26.51 -75.70
C LYS A 692 21.32 27.96 -75.60
N GLY A 693 21.91 28.34 -74.47
CA GLY A 693 22.47 29.68 -74.25
C GLY A 693 21.44 30.78 -74.08
N TRP A 694 20.17 30.43 -73.81
CA TRP A 694 19.09 31.39 -73.57
C TRP A 694 19.12 31.94 -72.14
N LEU A 695 19.67 31.18 -71.19
CA LEU A 695 20.10 31.67 -69.88
C LEU A 695 21.60 31.97 -69.88
N LYS A 696 21.97 33.25 -70.02
CA LYS A 696 23.35 33.69 -69.75
C LYS A 696 23.57 33.72 -68.24
N VAL A 697 24.07 32.62 -67.68
CA VAL A 697 24.66 32.64 -66.34
C VAL A 697 25.94 33.49 -66.40
N PRO A 698 26.10 34.57 -65.61
CA PRO A 698 27.34 35.32 -65.55
C PRO A 698 28.37 34.49 -64.77
N LEU A 699 29.05 33.56 -65.44
CA LEU A 699 30.20 32.86 -64.89
C LEU A 699 31.35 33.86 -64.77
N LEU A 700 31.83 34.04 -63.53
CA LEU A 700 33.00 34.85 -63.17
C LEU A 700 34.15 34.59 -64.16
N HIS A 701 34.58 35.67 -64.81
CA HIS A 701 35.74 35.72 -65.66
C HIS A 701 37.01 35.59 -64.79
N THR A 702 37.50 34.37 -64.52
CA THR A 702 38.87 34.19 -64.05
C THR A 702 39.82 34.48 -65.21
N LYS A 703 40.36 35.69 -65.17
CA LYS A 703 41.41 36.21 -66.05
C LYS A 703 42.59 35.23 -66.06
N LYS A 704 42.91 34.64 -67.22
CA LYS A 704 44.24 34.07 -67.47
C LYS A 704 45.24 35.24 -67.49
N PRO A 705 46.31 35.24 -66.68
CA PRO A 705 47.42 36.16 -66.90
C PRO A 705 48.18 35.69 -68.14
N ASN A 706 48.16 36.55 -69.16
CA ASN A 706 49.12 36.56 -70.23
C ASN A 706 50.40 37.18 -69.64
N ASP A 707 51.51 36.44 -69.60
CA ASP A 707 52.83 37.05 -69.57
C ASP A 707 53.83 36.12 -70.28
N LYS A 708 54.01 36.40 -71.58
CA LYS A 708 55.28 36.23 -72.26
C LYS A 708 55.95 37.61 -72.26
N CYS A 709 57.12 37.76 -71.63
CA CYS A 709 58.38 38.14 -72.29
C CYS A 709 59.51 38.48 -71.31
N THR A 710 60.61 37.73 -71.43
CA THR A 710 62.02 38.15 -71.48
C THR A 710 62.64 38.99 -70.36
N ARG A 711 63.64 38.39 -69.70
CA ARG A 711 65.05 38.64 -70.05
C ARG A 711 65.89 37.40 -69.82
#